data_AF-A0A2W5DHS2-F1
#
_entry.id   AF-A0A2W5DHS2-F1
#
_cell.length_a   1.000
_cell.length_b   1.000
_cell.length_c   1.000
_cell.angle_alpha   90.00
_cell.angle_beta   90.00
_cell.angle_gamma   90.00
#
_symmetry.space_group_name_H-M   'P 1'
#
loop_
_entity.id
_entity.type
_entity.pdbx_description
1 polymer ?
#
loop_
_entity_poly.entity_id
_entity_poly.type
_entity_poly.pdbx_seq_one_letter_code
_entity_poly.pdbx_strand_id
1 'polypeptide(L)'
;MFKIPFLDLPPLRSAAGTVRLPGSKSISNRVLLLAGLAEGETRVHDLLDSDDTAVMLDALRSLGCEFKRQEDGSLLVKGIGGHPEATEAKLFLGNAGTAMRPLTAALAVLAATQGGSYELSGVPRMHERPIADLVDALRGLGCAVDCLGQEGYPPLRLHGPSPLRLSEPVRVRGDVSSQFLTALLLALPLVAEQDVRIEVIGELISKPYIEITLTLLARFGIAVRREGWQAFVIPAGSRYRSPGEIHVEGDASSASYFVALGAIAATAAPLRIEGVGSASMQGDVRFVEAAQAMGADVQAGPNWLEVRRGAWPLKGLTLDCNHIPDAAMTLAVMALYADAPTTLTNIASWRVKETDRIAAMATELRKLGASVDEGPDWIRVQPLSDWRAAAIHTYDDHRVAMCFSLAAFNGLVSEQAVPVRILEPHCVAKTFPDYFETLFGVVEARQEDIPVITIDGPTASGKGTLADEVGKALGFGVLDSGALYRVTGLAARRAGLDLDDGVAVAALVPTLALSFRDGHVFLGSEDVSARLRAEATGLLASQVAVHPQVRQALHQLQLDFRRLPGLVADGRDMGTTIFPDAPLKIFLTASAATRAERRYKQLIAKGISANIEGLREDLEARDARDKARSASPLEPAQDAQLLDNSQLSIEASVDQVLAWWQLRRPF
;
A
#
# COMPACT_ATOMS: atom_id res chain seq x y z
N MET A 1 -4.43 -5.62 -0.53
CA MET A 1 -3.69 -4.84 0.48
C MET A 1 -3.07 -5.80 1.50
N PHE A 2 -1.77 -5.67 1.73
CA PHE A 2 -1.02 -6.45 2.73
C PHE A 2 -1.33 -6.02 4.18
N LYS A 3 -2.38 -6.57 4.78
CA LYS A 3 -2.73 -6.41 6.20
C LYS A 3 -2.02 -7.44 7.09
N ILE A 4 -0.70 -7.46 7.02
CA ILE A 4 0.18 -8.41 7.73
C ILE A 4 1.19 -7.64 8.60
N PRO A 5 1.78 -8.26 9.63
CA PRO A 5 2.72 -7.58 10.55
C PRO A 5 4.01 -7.13 9.86
N PHE A 6 4.46 -7.84 8.83
CA PHE A 6 5.64 -7.48 8.04
C PHE A 6 5.52 -8.04 6.62
N LEU A 7 6.22 -7.41 5.68
CA LEU A 7 6.39 -7.88 4.30
C LEU A 7 7.88 -8.04 4.01
N ASP A 8 8.31 -9.25 3.66
CA ASP A 8 9.67 -9.52 3.22
C ASP A 8 9.76 -9.28 1.71
N LEU A 9 10.59 -8.31 1.30
CA LEU A 9 10.93 -8.05 -0.08
C LEU A 9 12.21 -8.84 -0.43
N PRO A 10 12.14 -9.80 -1.37
CA PRO A 10 13.35 -10.44 -1.89
C PRO A 10 14.17 -9.44 -2.72
N PRO A 11 15.45 -9.72 -3.01
CA PRO A 11 16.22 -8.91 -3.95
C PRO A 11 15.52 -8.74 -5.31
N LEU A 12 15.25 -7.49 -5.67
CA LEU A 12 14.62 -7.10 -6.94
C LEU A 12 15.70 -6.70 -7.97
N ARG A 13 15.40 -6.88 -9.26
CA ARG A 13 16.39 -6.77 -10.36
C ARG A 13 15.99 -5.84 -11.49
N SER A 14 14.72 -5.76 -11.82
CA SER A 14 14.26 -4.96 -12.98
C SER A 14 12.92 -4.30 -12.66
N ALA A 15 12.60 -3.26 -13.41
CA ALA A 15 11.29 -2.65 -13.42
C ALA A 15 10.86 -2.28 -14.83
N ALA A 16 9.61 -2.56 -15.20
CA ALA A 16 9.02 -2.19 -16.47
C ALA A 16 7.49 -2.30 -16.40
N GLY A 17 6.79 -1.62 -17.30
CA GLY A 17 5.33 -1.70 -17.39
C GLY A 17 4.65 -0.34 -17.15
N THR A 18 3.40 -0.37 -16.71
CA THR A 18 2.60 0.85 -16.47
C THR A 18 1.99 0.81 -15.09
N VAL A 19 2.12 1.89 -14.35
CA VAL A 19 1.44 2.13 -13.07
C VAL A 19 0.44 3.28 -13.22
N ARG A 20 -0.74 3.12 -12.64
CA ARG A 20 -1.74 4.19 -12.55
C ARG A 20 -1.80 4.68 -11.12
N LEU A 21 -1.49 5.96 -10.92
CA LEU A 21 -1.47 6.54 -9.58
C LEU A 21 -2.89 6.70 -9.03
N PRO A 22 -3.10 6.47 -7.72
CA PRO A 22 -4.33 6.87 -7.07
C PRO A 22 -4.40 8.40 -6.95
N GLY A 23 -5.60 8.94 -6.70
CA GLY A 23 -5.80 10.37 -6.52
C GLY A 23 -4.92 10.99 -5.43
N SER A 24 -4.54 12.25 -5.62
CA SER A 24 -3.75 13.01 -4.66
C SER A 24 -4.48 13.19 -3.34
N LYS A 25 -3.87 12.80 -2.23
CA LYS A 25 -4.45 13.00 -0.88
C LYS A 25 -4.69 14.47 -0.60
N SER A 26 -3.72 15.31 -0.99
CA SER A 26 -3.77 16.75 -0.74
C SER A 26 -4.88 17.44 -1.53
N ILE A 27 -5.11 17.02 -2.77
CA ILE A 27 -6.20 17.54 -3.62
C ILE A 27 -7.54 16.98 -3.12
N SER A 28 -7.63 15.66 -2.88
CA SER A 28 -8.85 14.98 -2.44
C SER A 28 -9.47 15.64 -1.22
N ASN A 29 -8.71 15.84 -0.14
CA ASN A 29 -9.26 16.44 1.09
C ASN A 29 -9.65 17.92 0.92
N ARG A 30 -8.95 18.68 0.08
CA ARG A 30 -9.35 20.07 -0.25
C ARG A 30 -10.62 20.10 -1.07
N VAL A 31 -10.73 19.24 -2.08
CA VAL A 31 -11.92 19.12 -2.93
C VAL A 31 -13.12 18.66 -2.11
N LEU A 32 -12.96 17.68 -1.22
CA LEU A 32 -14.04 17.23 -0.33
C LEU A 32 -14.54 18.37 0.56
N LEU A 33 -13.64 19.12 1.21
CA LEU A 33 -14.04 20.25 2.03
C LEU A 33 -14.72 21.36 1.21
N LEU A 34 -14.16 21.73 0.06
CA LEU A 34 -14.73 22.76 -0.81
C LEU A 34 -16.09 22.36 -1.37
N ALA A 35 -16.22 21.13 -1.87
CA ALA A 35 -17.49 20.59 -2.36
C ALA A 35 -18.52 20.45 -1.25
N GLY A 36 -18.12 20.01 -0.05
CA GLY A 36 -18.98 19.93 1.11
C GLY A 36 -19.48 21.29 1.59
N LEU A 37 -18.65 22.34 1.52
CA LEU A 37 -19.03 23.68 1.93
C LEU A 37 -19.70 24.51 0.81
N ALA A 38 -19.67 24.05 -0.44
CA ALA A 38 -20.25 24.77 -1.57
C ALA A 38 -21.78 24.66 -1.61
N GLU A 39 -22.41 25.63 -2.28
CA GLU A 39 -23.80 25.50 -2.73
C GLU A 39 -23.87 24.58 -3.97
N GLY A 40 -24.81 23.64 -3.97
CA GLY A 40 -25.10 22.73 -5.08
C GLY A 40 -24.45 21.35 -4.97
N GLU A 41 -24.44 20.63 -6.10
CA GLU A 41 -23.86 19.29 -6.20
C GLU A 41 -22.55 19.32 -7.00
N THR A 42 -21.52 18.62 -6.52
CA THR A 42 -20.23 18.46 -7.21
C THR A 42 -19.98 16.98 -7.48
N ARG A 43 -19.72 16.60 -8.73
CA ARG A 43 -19.23 15.27 -9.10
C ARG A 43 -17.70 15.25 -9.03
N VAL A 44 -17.14 14.38 -8.20
CA VAL A 44 -15.71 14.24 -7.97
C VAL A 44 -15.19 12.94 -8.57
N HIS A 45 -14.27 13.04 -9.53
CA HIS A 45 -13.63 11.91 -10.21
C HIS A 45 -12.27 11.60 -9.60
N ASP A 46 -11.90 10.32 -9.64
CA ASP A 46 -10.59 9.80 -9.20
C ASP A 46 -10.24 10.19 -7.74
N LEU A 47 -11.27 10.36 -6.90
CA LEU A 47 -11.09 10.64 -5.48
C LEU A 47 -10.29 9.51 -4.81
N LEU A 48 -9.28 9.88 -4.04
CA LEU A 48 -8.51 8.91 -3.26
C LEU A 48 -9.41 8.19 -2.26
N ASP A 49 -9.40 6.85 -2.28
CA ASP A 49 -10.01 6.01 -1.27
C ASP A 49 -8.94 5.64 -0.23
N SER A 50 -8.85 6.39 0.87
CA SER A 50 -7.84 6.20 1.91
C SER A 50 -8.36 6.55 3.31
N ASP A 51 -7.58 6.20 4.34
CA ASP A 51 -7.94 6.53 5.73
C ASP A 51 -8.15 8.04 5.94
N ASP A 52 -7.33 8.88 5.29
CA ASP A 52 -7.40 10.35 5.42
C ASP A 52 -8.64 10.93 4.73
N THR A 53 -9.12 10.35 3.61
CA THR A 53 -10.36 10.81 2.94
C THR A 53 -11.59 10.21 3.60
N ALA A 54 -11.50 9.01 4.16
CA ALA A 54 -12.57 8.38 4.94
C ALA A 54 -12.97 9.24 6.14
N VAL A 55 -12.00 9.69 6.96
CA VAL A 55 -12.30 10.55 8.11
C VAL A 55 -12.83 11.94 7.70
N MET A 56 -12.43 12.47 6.55
CA MET A 56 -12.98 13.71 6.00
C MET A 56 -14.44 13.53 5.58
N LEU A 57 -14.75 12.44 4.86
CA LEU A 57 -16.11 12.10 4.46
C LEU A 57 -17.03 11.93 5.67
N ASP A 58 -16.57 11.22 6.70
CA ASP A 58 -17.34 11.02 7.92
C ASP A 58 -17.59 12.33 8.67
N ALA A 59 -16.58 13.20 8.75
CA ALA A 59 -16.74 14.52 9.35
C ALA A 59 -17.77 15.38 8.58
N LEU A 60 -17.69 15.42 7.25
CA LEU A 60 -18.63 16.16 6.42
C LEU A 60 -20.05 15.58 6.46
N ARG A 61 -20.20 14.25 6.56
CA ARG A 61 -21.51 13.60 6.82
C ARG A 61 -22.12 14.06 8.13
N SER A 62 -21.33 14.11 9.20
CA SER A 62 -21.78 14.61 10.51
C SER A 62 -22.21 16.08 10.48
N LEU A 63 -21.76 16.85 9.49
CA LEU A 63 -22.14 18.25 9.29
C LEU A 63 -23.35 18.44 8.35
N GLY A 64 -23.86 17.36 7.75
CA GLY A 64 -25.04 17.38 6.87
C GLY A 64 -24.77 17.18 5.37
N CYS A 65 -23.52 16.93 4.96
CA CYS A 65 -23.24 16.65 3.54
C CYS A 65 -23.79 15.28 3.13
N GLU A 66 -24.39 15.19 1.94
CA GLU A 66 -24.82 13.91 1.35
C GLU A 66 -23.81 13.42 0.30
N PHE A 67 -23.58 12.12 0.27
CA PHE A 67 -22.62 11.48 -0.62
C PHE A 67 -23.25 10.31 -1.36
N LYS A 68 -23.09 10.25 -2.68
CA LYS A 68 -23.57 9.14 -3.50
C LYS A 68 -22.50 8.69 -4.50
N ARG A 69 -21.94 7.50 -4.28
CA ARG A 69 -21.03 6.86 -5.25
C ARG A 69 -21.83 6.43 -6.48
N GLN A 70 -21.29 6.74 -7.64
CA GLN A 70 -21.90 6.50 -8.96
C GLN A 70 -21.36 5.20 -9.57
N GLU A 71 -22.02 4.70 -10.61
CA GLU A 71 -21.61 3.46 -11.30
C GLU A 71 -20.23 3.58 -11.97
N ASP A 72 -19.85 4.79 -12.41
CA ASP A 72 -18.54 5.11 -12.99
C ASP A 72 -17.42 5.25 -11.93
N GLY A 73 -17.73 5.03 -10.65
CA GLY A 73 -16.80 5.18 -9.53
C GLY A 73 -16.66 6.60 -8.99
N SER A 74 -17.21 7.62 -9.66
CA SER A 74 -17.18 9.00 -9.17
C SER A 74 -18.05 9.19 -7.92
N LEU A 75 -17.76 10.22 -7.12
CA LEU A 75 -18.51 10.57 -5.93
C LEU A 75 -19.31 11.86 -6.17
N LEU A 76 -20.64 11.77 -6.10
CA LEU A 76 -21.49 12.94 -6.07
C LEU A 76 -21.56 13.47 -4.62
N VAL A 77 -21.20 14.73 -4.43
CA VAL A 77 -21.21 15.45 -3.15
C VAL A 77 -22.27 16.54 -3.22
N LYS A 78 -23.27 16.47 -2.33
CA LYS A 78 -24.23 17.56 -2.13
C LYS A 78 -23.77 18.38 -0.93
N GLY A 79 -23.34 19.60 -1.19
CA GLY A 79 -22.79 20.50 -0.17
C GLY A 79 -23.85 21.17 0.68
N ILE A 80 -23.43 21.65 1.85
CA ILE A 80 -24.25 22.35 2.85
C ILE A 80 -24.29 23.88 2.65
N GLY A 81 -23.66 24.41 1.60
CA GLY A 81 -23.68 25.85 1.31
C GLY A 81 -23.11 26.73 2.44
N GLY A 82 -22.16 26.21 3.22
CA GLY A 82 -21.58 26.93 4.36
C GLY A 82 -22.48 26.99 5.60
N HIS A 83 -23.53 26.18 5.67
CA HIS A 83 -24.47 26.14 6.80
C HIS A 83 -24.58 24.71 7.36
N PRO A 84 -23.74 24.35 8.36
CA PRO A 84 -23.81 23.01 8.96
C PRO A 84 -25.20 22.74 9.54
N GLU A 85 -25.75 21.55 9.29
CA GLU A 85 -27.05 21.15 9.85
C GLU A 85 -26.92 20.83 11.34
N ALA A 86 -25.77 20.28 11.75
CA ALA A 86 -25.47 19.96 13.12
C ALA A 86 -24.89 21.19 13.85
N THR A 87 -25.59 21.68 14.88
CA THR A 87 -25.08 22.74 15.76
C THR A 87 -24.04 22.25 16.76
N GLU A 88 -23.98 20.92 16.99
CA GLU A 88 -22.97 20.27 17.82
C GLU A 88 -22.47 18.99 17.14
N ALA A 89 -21.15 18.78 17.12
CA ALA A 89 -20.58 17.52 16.62
C ALA A 89 -19.24 17.18 17.28
N LYS A 90 -18.97 15.87 17.40
CA LYS A 90 -17.65 15.34 17.81
C LYS A 90 -17.04 14.62 16.62
N LEU A 91 -15.95 15.18 16.10
CA LEU A 91 -15.30 14.72 14.88
C LEU A 91 -13.98 14.04 15.23
N PHE A 92 -13.89 12.75 14.92
CA PHE A 92 -12.65 11.99 15.04
C PHE A 92 -11.93 11.96 13.69
N LEU A 93 -10.73 12.54 13.63
CA LEU A 93 -9.99 12.79 12.39
C LEU A 93 -8.71 11.94 12.26
N GLY A 94 -8.61 10.85 13.02
CA GLY A 94 -7.47 9.93 12.96
C GLY A 94 -6.11 10.65 13.13
N ASN A 95 -5.14 10.33 12.26
CA ASN A 95 -3.88 11.07 12.12
C ASN A 95 -3.86 11.94 10.84
N ALA A 96 -5.03 12.40 10.37
CA ALA A 96 -5.20 13.12 9.12
C ALA A 96 -5.00 14.64 9.32
N GLY A 97 -3.75 15.10 9.18
CA GLY A 97 -3.44 16.54 9.31
C GLY A 97 -4.15 17.39 8.25
N THR A 98 -4.33 16.82 7.05
CA THR A 98 -5.02 17.45 5.92
C THR A 98 -6.53 17.59 6.13
N ALA A 99 -7.12 16.88 7.11
CA ALA A 99 -8.49 17.08 7.55
C ALA A 99 -8.57 17.99 8.79
N MET A 100 -7.75 17.73 9.81
CA MET A 100 -7.73 18.45 11.09
C MET A 100 -7.61 19.98 10.93
N ARG A 101 -6.61 20.46 10.18
CA ARG A 101 -6.34 21.90 10.08
C ARG A 101 -7.45 22.65 9.32
N PRO A 102 -7.85 22.22 8.11
CA PRO A 102 -8.91 22.89 7.37
C PRO A 102 -10.28 22.87 8.08
N LEU A 103 -10.67 21.74 8.67
CA LEU A 103 -11.93 21.65 9.44
C LEU A 103 -11.90 22.53 10.69
N THR A 104 -10.75 22.62 11.37
CA THR A 104 -10.57 23.54 12.50
C THR A 104 -10.85 24.98 12.09
N ALA A 105 -10.25 25.45 11.00
CA ALA A 105 -10.45 26.82 10.54
C ALA A 105 -11.89 27.08 10.05
N ALA A 106 -12.44 26.18 9.23
CA ALA A 106 -13.79 26.33 8.68
C ALA A 106 -14.85 26.33 9.79
N LEU A 107 -14.82 25.35 10.69
CA LEU A 107 -15.79 25.25 11.77
C LEU A 107 -15.62 26.36 12.81
N ALA A 108 -14.42 26.87 13.04
CA ALA A 108 -14.21 28.01 13.95
C ALA A 108 -14.88 29.29 13.43
N VAL A 109 -14.75 29.62 12.14
CA VAL A 109 -15.37 30.82 11.57
C VAL A 109 -16.89 30.67 11.42
N LEU A 110 -17.36 29.45 11.12
CA LEU A 110 -18.79 29.13 11.07
C LEU A 110 -19.42 29.17 12.46
N ALA A 111 -18.79 28.58 13.48
CA ALA A 111 -19.28 28.64 14.86
C ALA A 111 -19.34 30.07 15.39
N ALA A 112 -18.33 30.89 15.07
CA ALA A 112 -18.31 32.29 15.48
C ALA A 112 -19.48 33.10 14.90
N THR A 113 -19.83 32.88 13.63
CA THR A 113 -20.87 33.66 12.92
C THR A 113 -22.28 33.08 13.05
N GLN A 114 -22.41 31.76 13.15
CA GLN A 114 -23.70 31.05 13.14
C GLN A 114 -24.05 30.40 14.49
N GLY A 115 -23.11 30.36 15.44
CA GLY A 115 -23.23 29.59 16.68
C GLY A 115 -22.84 28.12 16.51
N GLY A 116 -22.81 27.39 17.62
CA GLY A 116 -22.53 25.95 17.66
C GLY A 116 -21.29 25.57 18.45
N SER A 117 -21.04 24.27 18.60
CA SER A 117 -19.93 23.70 19.37
C SER A 117 -19.40 22.40 18.74
N TYR A 118 -18.17 22.43 18.24
CA TYR A 118 -17.55 21.30 17.54
C TYR A 118 -16.29 20.85 18.27
N GLU A 119 -16.19 19.56 18.58
CA GLU A 119 -14.98 18.96 19.16
C GLU A 119 -14.23 18.18 18.11
N LEU A 120 -12.95 18.50 17.89
CA LEU A 120 -12.10 17.84 16.92
C LEU A 120 -11.00 17.07 17.66
N SER A 121 -10.88 15.78 17.37
CA SER A 121 -9.92 14.87 18.01
C SER A 121 -9.28 13.92 17.01
N GLY A 122 -8.36 13.08 17.47
CA GLY A 122 -7.66 12.09 16.67
C GLY A 122 -6.97 11.05 17.53
N VAL A 123 -6.12 10.23 16.92
CA VAL A 123 -5.27 9.26 17.64
C VAL A 123 -4.24 9.98 18.52
N PRO A 124 -3.58 9.30 19.50
CA PRO A 124 -2.59 9.94 20.37
C PRO A 124 -1.52 10.76 19.63
N ARG A 125 -1.00 10.22 18.52
CA ARG A 125 -0.02 10.95 17.68
C ARG A 125 -0.55 12.28 17.15
N MET A 126 -1.85 12.41 16.87
CA MET A 126 -2.44 13.68 16.43
C MET A 126 -2.38 14.75 17.54
N HIS A 127 -2.44 14.35 18.81
CA HIS A 127 -2.37 15.27 19.96
C HIS A 127 -0.95 15.77 20.22
N GLU A 128 0.05 15.20 19.54
CA GLU A 128 1.44 15.65 19.57
C GLU A 128 1.79 16.51 18.35
N ARG A 129 0.86 16.71 17.41
CA ARG A 129 1.12 17.47 16.18
C ARG A 129 0.72 18.94 16.36
N PRO A 130 1.65 19.89 16.15
CA PRO A 130 1.40 21.30 16.44
C PRO A 130 0.28 21.88 15.58
N ILE A 131 -0.56 22.72 16.20
CA ILE A 131 -1.59 23.53 15.54
C ILE A 131 -1.68 24.96 16.10
N ALA A 132 -0.79 25.31 17.05
CA ALA A 132 -0.76 26.59 17.75
C ALA A 132 -0.87 27.81 16.83
N ASP A 133 -0.06 27.91 15.78
CA ASP A 133 -0.08 29.08 14.89
C ASP A 133 -1.44 29.28 14.20
N LEU A 134 -2.18 28.20 13.91
CA LEU A 134 -3.53 28.29 13.36
C LEU A 134 -4.53 28.70 14.45
N VAL A 135 -4.41 28.13 15.65
CA VAL A 135 -5.26 28.48 16.80
C VAL A 135 -5.09 29.96 17.16
N ASP A 136 -3.85 30.45 17.19
CA ASP A 136 -3.53 31.85 17.50
C ASP A 136 -4.07 32.79 16.42
N ALA A 137 -3.96 32.42 15.14
CA ALA A 137 -4.56 33.19 14.04
C ALA A 137 -6.09 33.27 14.16
N LEU A 138 -6.77 32.15 14.50
CA LEU A 138 -8.22 32.10 14.66
C LEU A 138 -8.69 32.87 15.90
N ARG A 139 -7.99 32.74 17.04
CA ARG A 139 -8.26 33.55 18.25
C ARG A 139 -7.98 35.03 18.01
N GLY A 140 -6.93 35.34 17.26
CA GLY A 140 -6.61 36.69 16.77
C GLY A 140 -7.70 37.28 15.87
N LEU A 141 -8.38 36.43 15.09
CA LEU A 141 -9.57 36.81 14.33
C LEU A 141 -10.83 36.95 15.20
N GLY A 142 -10.87 36.37 16.40
CA GLY A 142 -12.01 36.46 17.33
C GLY A 142 -12.83 35.17 17.46
N CYS A 143 -12.39 34.06 16.85
CA CYS A 143 -13.00 32.74 17.08
C CYS A 143 -12.71 32.23 18.50
N ALA A 144 -13.67 31.57 19.13
CA ALA A 144 -13.45 30.88 20.40
C ALA A 144 -12.97 29.44 20.15
N VAL A 145 -11.70 29.19 20.48
CA VAL A 145 -11.02 27.90 20.28
C VAL A 145 -10.32 27.49 21.57
N ASP A 146 -10.75 26.39 22.17
CA ASP A 146 -10.14 25.81 23.36
C ASP A 146 -9.26 24.62 22.97
N CYS A 147 -8.05 24.54 23.54
CA CYS A 147 -7.26 23.32 23.54
C CYS A 147 -7.69 22.49 24.75
N LEU A 148 -8.30 21.32 24.52
CA LEU A 148 -8.88 20.50 25.59
C LEU A 148 -7.83 19.64 26.32
N GLY A 149 -6.63 19.52 25.75
CA GLY A 149 -5.49 18.82 26.33
C GLY A 149 -4.32 19.77 26.56
N GLN A 150 -3.30 19.67 25.70
CA GLN A 150 -2.14 20.57 25.72
C GLN A 150 -2.40 21.81 24.86
N GLU A 151 -2.05 22.98 25.40
CA GLU A 151 -2.15 24.25 24.66
C GLU A 151 -1.35 24.21 23.35
N GLY A 152 -1.99 24.59 22.24
CA GLY A 152 -1.40 24.55 20.91
C GLY A 152 -1.47 23.20 20.18
N TYR A 153 -2.20 22.23 20.73
CA TYR A 153 -2.37 20.88 20.19
C TYR A 153 -3.83 20.39 20.26
N PRO A 154 -4.27 19.50 19.35
CA PRO A 154 -5.54 18.79 19.51
C PRO A 154 -5.55 17.92 20.79
N PRO A 155 -6.73 17.56 21.34
CA PRO A 155 -8.08 17.86 20.84
C PRO A 155 -8.50 19.32 21.05
N LEU A 156 -9.34 19.82 20.15
CA LEU A 156 -9.83 21.20 20.14
C LEU A 156 -11.35 21.27 20.32
N ARG A 157 -11.85 22.32 20.98
CA ARG A 157 -13.26 22.71 20.95
C ARG A 157 -13.42 24.07 20.30
N LEU A 158 -14.26 24.14 19.28
CA LEU A 158 -14.57 25.33 18.49
C LEU A 158 -16.01 25.73 18.84
N HIS A 159 -16.23 26.94 19.34
CA HIS A 159 -17.57 27.32 19.79
C HIS A 159 -17.88 28.79 19.51
N GLY A 160 -19.17 29.12 19.52
CA GLY A 160 -19.66 30.48 19.34
C GLY A 160 -21.13 30.63 19.71
N PRO A 161 -21.75 31.78 19.42
CA PRO A 161 -21.23 32.84 18.56
C PRO A 161 -20.10 33.67 19.21
N SER A 162 -19.25 34.29 18.38
CA SER A 162 -18.23 35.25 18.81
C SER A 162 -17.96 36.30 17.69
N PRO A 163 -17.69 37.56 18.03
CA PRO A 163 -17.50 38.61 17.02
C PRO A 163 -16.16 38.45 16.29
N LEU A 164 -16.17 38.50 14.96
CA LEU A 164 -14.97 38.43 14.13
C LEU A 164 -14.37 39.82 13.84
N ARG A 165 -13.04 39.92 13.86
CA ARG A 165 -12.24 41.11 13.54
C ARG A 165 -11.75 41.06 12.08
N LEU A 166 -12.67 41.18 11.13
CA LEU A 166 -12.36 41.08 9.70
C LEU A 166 -11.67 42.32 9.11
N SER A 167 -11.68 43.45 9.82
CA SER A 167 -11.05 44.71 9.38
C SER A 167 -9.54 44.76 9.60
N GLU A 168 -8.99 43.81 10.36
CA GLU A 168 -7.56 43.70 10.63
C GLU A 168 -6.96 42.51 9.85
N PRO A 169 -5.69 42.59 9.42
CA PRO A 169 -5.06 41.44 8.75
C PRO A 169 -4.93 40.23 9.68
N VAL A 170 -5.35 39.07 9.19
CA VAL A 170 -5.12 37.78 9.87
C VAL A 170 -3.65 37.40 9.65
N ARG A 171 -2.89 37.22 10.73
CA ARG A 171 -1.46 36.91 10.65
C ARG A 171 -1.20 35.44 10.94
N VAL A 172 -0.36 34.81 10.13
CA VAL A 172 0.04 33.41 10.30
C VAL A 172 1.51 33.23 9.95
N ARG A 173 2.22 32.36 10.67
CA ARG A 173 3.62 32.02 10.36
C ARG A 173 3.72 31.21 9.07
N GLY A 174 4.67 31.58 8.21
CA GLY A 174 4.93 30.93 6.93
C GLY A 174 5.97 29.80 6.99
N ASP A 175 6.76 29.74 8.06
CA ASP A 175 7.99 28.93 8.18
C ASP A 175 7.79 27.60 8.94
N VAL A 176 6.58 27.35 9.48
CA VAL A 176 6.28 26.16 10.27
C VAL A 176 5.53 25.10 9.45
N SER A 177 4.39 25.47 8.85
CA SER A 177 3.55 24.54 8.08
C SER A 177 2.65 25.27 7.09
N SER A 178 2.65 24.85 5.82
CA SER A 178 1.73 25.37 4.79
C SER A 178 0.26 25.04 5.07
N GLN A 179 -0.02 24.06 5.95
CA GLN A 179 -1.39 23.67 6.28
C GLN A 179 -2.15 24.77 7.03
N PHE A 180 -1.46 25.62 7.78
CA PHE A 180 -2.12 26.70 8.55
C PHE A 180 -2.61 27.81 7.63
N LEU A 181 -1.73 28.33 6.76
CA LEU A 181 -2.12 29.29 5.73
C LEU A 181 -3.20 28.71 4.79
N THR A 182 -3.05 27.45 4.38
CA THR A 182 -4.08 26.78 3.56
C THR A 182 -5.43 26.72 4.28
N ALA A 183 -5.46 26.36 5.56
CA ALA A 183 -6.69 26.28 6.33
C ALA A 183 -7.40 27.63 6.41
N LEU A 184 -6.65 28.73 6.63
CA LEU A 184 -7.20 30.09 6.61
C LEU A 184 -7.73 30.48 5.22
N LEU A 185 -6.98 30.19 4.15
CA LEU A 185 -7.41 30.45 2.77
C LEU A 185 -8.72 29.71 2.41
N LEU A 186 -8.93 28.51 2.96
CA LEU A 186 -10.14 27.71 2.76
C LEU A 186 -11.31 28.13 3.67
N ALA A 187 -11.04 28.74 4.82
CA ALA A 187 -12.09 29.08 5.80
C ALA A 187 -12.63 30.50 5.61
N LEU A 188 -11.76 31.48 5.43
CA LEU A 188 -12.13 32.90 5.39
C LEU A 188 -13.08 33.30 4.26
N PRO A 189 -13.14 32.63 3.08
CA PRO A 189 -14.18 32.90 2.09
C PRO A 189 -15.61 32.72 2.63
N LEU A 190 -15.81 31.90 3.67
CA LEU A 190 -17.13 31.65 4.27
C LEU A 190 -17.69 32.87 5.02
N VAL A 191 -16.85 33.84 5.37
CA VAL A 191 -17.19 34.99 6.23
C VAL A 191 -16.72 36.33 5.65
N ALA A 192 -16.31 36.36 4.38
CA ALA A 192 -15.71 37.54 3.75
C ALA A 192 -16.76 38.58 3.32
N GLU A 193 -17.40 39.26 4.27
CA GLU A 193 -18.32 40.39 3.99
C GLU A 193 -17.61 41.64 3.45
N GLN A 194 -16.31 41.73 3.70
CA GLN A 194 -15.37 42.71 3.17
C GLN A 194 -14.11 41.99 2.68
N ASP A 195 -13.19 42.70 2.04
CA ASP A 195 -11.90 42.12 1.67
C ASP A 195 -11.16 41.66 2.93
N VAL A 196 -10.81 40.37 3.00
CA VAL A 196 -10.08 39.80 4.14
C VAL A 196 -8.63 39.58 3.74
N ARG A 197 -7.71 40.22 4.47
CA ARG A 197 -6.27 40.11 4.24
C ARG A 197 -5.65 39.07 5.17
N ILE A 198 -4.87 38.14 4.62
CA ILE A 198 -3.95 37.28 5.36
C ILE A 198 -2.52 37.77 5.13
N GLU A 199 -1.76 37.96 6.21
CA GLU A 199 -0.33 38.31 6.20
C GLU A 199 0.52 37.11 6.66
N VAL A 200 1.56 36.80 5.89
CA VAL A 200 2.52 35.74 6.21
C VAL A 200 3.69 36.33 6.97
N ILE A 201 3.93 35.81 8.17
CA ILE A 201 5.10 36.16 9.00
C ILE A 201 6.26 35.24 8.64
N GLY A 202 7.40 35.81 8.29
CA GLY A 202 8.63 35.06 7.95
C GLY A 202 8.65 34.55 6.51
N GLU A 203 9.55 33.60 6.24
CA GLU A 203 9.66 32.98 4.91
C GLU A 203 8.61 31.87 4.74
N LEU A 204 7.87 31.92 3.64
CA LEU A 204 6.86 30.91 3.33
C LEU A 204 7.51 29.64 2.78
N ILE A 205 7.38 28.53 3.52
CA ILE A 205 7.79 27.20 3.08
C ILE A 205 6.66 26.49 2.34
N SER A 206 7.02 25.45 1.58
CA SER A 206 6.06 24.54 0.91
C SER A 206 5.01 25.26 0.04
N LYS A 207 5.44 26.32 -0.67
CA LYS A 207 4.66 27.12 -1.63
C LYS A 207 3.77 26.29 -2.58
N PRO A 208 4.18 25.11 -3.07
CA PRO A 208 3.32 24.29 -3.93
C PRO A 208 1.95 23.92 -3.35
N TYR A 209 1.84 23.69 -2.04
CA TYR A 209 0.53 23.39 -1.45
C TYR A 209 -0.39 24.61 -1.39
N ILE A 210 0.19 25.81 -1.38
CA ILE A 210 -0.57 27.06 -1.48
C ILE A 210 -1.06 27.25 -2.92
N GLU A 211 -0.21 27.00 -3.93
CA GLU A 211 -0.61 26.99 -5.36
C GLU A 211 -1.80 26.06 -5.62
N ILE A 212 -1.75 24.82 -5.09
CA ILE A 212 -2.87 23.85 -5.16
C ILE A 212 -4.15 24.47 -4.58
N THR A 213 -4.03 25.11 -3.41
CA THR A 213 -5.17 25.70 -2.71
C THR A 213 -5.77 26.85 -3.50
N LEU A 214 -4.95 27.77 -4.02
CA LEU A 214 -5.39 28.91 -4.82
C LEU A 214 -6.07 28.44 -6.13
N THR A 215 -5.52 27.42 -6.77
CA THR A 215 -6.07 26.83 -7.99
C THR A 215 -7.45 26.22 -7.74
N LEU A 216 -7.61 25.47 -6.64
CA LEU A 216 -8.91 24.90 -6.27
C LEU A 216 -9.91 25.98 -5.85
N LEU A 217 -9.49 26.98 -5.07
CA LEU A 217 -10.35 28.12 -4.71
C LEU A 217 -10.91 28.82 -5.96
N ALA A 218 -10.06 29.05 -6.96
CA ALA A 218 -10.50 29.65 -8.23
C ALA A 218 -11.54 28.78 -8.96
N ARG A 219 -11.39 27.46 -8.96
CA ARG A 219 -12.39 26.52 -9.53
C ARG A 219 -13.73 26.57 -8.79
N PHE A 220 -13.71 26.82 -7.48
CA PHE A 220 -14.91 27.00 -6.66
C PHE A 220 -15.41 28.46 -6.60
N GLY A 221 -14.93 29.31 -7.52
CA GLY A 221 -15.42 30.68 -7.73
C GLY A 221 -14.71 31.77 -6.91
N ILE A 222 -13.64 31.43 -6.18
CA ILE A 222 -12.93 32.38 -5.31
C ILE A 222 -11.57 32.77 -5.92
N ALA A 223 -11.49 33.97 -6.48
CA ALA A 223 -10.25 34.51 -7.04
C ALA A 223 -9.44 35.28 -5.97
N VAL A 224 -8.65 34.56 -5.18
CA VAL A 224 -7.76 35.17 -4.18
C VAL A 224 -6.68 36.00 -4.87
N ARG A 225 -6.55 37.28 -4.49
CA ARG A 225 -5.47 38.14 -4.99
C ARG A 225 -4.21 37.89 -4.17
N ARG A 226 -3.09 37.65 -4.85
CA ARG A 226 -1.80 37.37 -4.21
C ARG A 226 -0.86 38.56 -4.34
N GLU A 227 -0.29 39.02 -3.22
CA GLU A 227 0.74 40.05 -3.15
C GLU A 227 2.08 39.39 -2.79
N GLY A 228 2.77 38.91 -3.83
CA GLY A 228 3.97 38.09 -3.66
C GLY A 228 3.68 36.81 -2.87
N TRP A 229 4.48 36.50 -1.85
CA TRP A 229 4.21 35.41 -0.90
C TRP A 229 3.95 35.94 0.52
N GLN A 230 3.91 37.26 0.67
CA GLN A 230 3.79 37.96 1.94
C GLN A 230 2.34 38.19 2.33
N ALA A 231 1.42 38.29 1.36
CA ALA A 231 0.00 38.47 1.66
C ALA A 231 -0.95 37.91 0.60
N PHE A 232 -2.16 37.59 1.06
CA PHE A 232 -3.28 37.09 0.26
C PHE A 232 -4.55 37.86 0.63
N VAL A 233 -5.31 38.28 -0.38
CA VAL A 233 -6.56 39.04 -0.19
C VAL A 233 -7.71 38.24 -0.75
N ILE A 234 -8.64 37.87 0.12
CA ILE A 234 -9.87 37.17 -0.20
C ILE A 234 -10.94 38.24 -0.50
N PRO A 235 -11.56 38.22 -1.69
CA PRO A 235 -12.52 39.26 -2.08
C PRO A 235 -13.77 39.29 -1.22
N ALA A 236 -14.30 40.48 -0.97
CA ALA A 236 -15.62 40.69 -0.38
C ALA A 236 -16.73 39.93 -1.16
N GLY A 237 -17.70 39.39 -0.44
CA GLY A 237 -18.82 38.64 -1.01
C GLY A 237 -18.48 37.25 -1.52
N SER A 238 -17.28 36.73 -1.21
CA SER A 238 -16.87 35.37 -1.57
C SER A 238 -17.88 34.33 -1.08
N ARG A 239 -18.25 33.39 -1.96
CA ARG A 239 -19.10 32.23 -1.66
C ARG A 239 -18.67 31.06 -2.53
N TYR A 240 -18.59 29.86 -1.94
CA TYR A 240 -18.26 28.66 -2.70
C TYR A 240 -19.41 28.24 -3.61
N ARG A 241 -19.08 28.04 -4.90
CA ARG A 241 -20.01 27.50 -5.89
C ARG A 241 -19.46 26.20 -6.43
N SER A 242 -20.34 25.20 -6.55
CA SER A 242 -19.96 23.96 -7.22
C SER A 242 -19.48 24.24 -8.64
N PRO A 243 -18.34 23.66 -9.07
CA PRO A 243 -17.92 23.67 -10.48
C PRO A 243 -18.73 22.70 -11.35
N GLY A 244 -19.70 21.98 -10.78
CA GLY A 244 -20.43 20.88 -11.40
C GLY A 244 -19.62 19.58 -11.34
N GLU A 245 -18.43 19.58 -11.92
CA GLU A 245 -17.53 18.41 -11.99
C GLU A 245 -16.08 18.80 -11.72
N ILE A 246 -15.32 17.91 -11.08
CA ILE A 246 -13.90 18.08 -10.83
C ILE A 246 -13.15 16.75 -10.81
N HIS A 247 -11.98 16.72 -11.45
CA HIS A 247 -11.05 15.59 -11.41
C HIS A 247 -9.95 15.81 -10.38
N VAL A 248 -9.67 14.78 -9.60
CA VAL A 248 -8.51 14.71 -8.73
C VAL A 248 -7.33 14.13 -9.54
N GLU A 249 -6.22 14.87 -9.60
CA GLU A 249 -4.99 14.37 -10.23
C GLU A 249 -4.40 13.21 -9.44
N GLY A 250 -3.62 12.34 -10.11
CA GLY A 250 -2.82 11.32 -9.43
C GLY A 250 -1.79 11.93 -8.49
N ASP A 251 -1.45 11.25 -7.38
CA ASP A 251 -0.58 11.82 -6.35
C ASP A 251 0.87 11.99 -6.84
N ALA A 252 1.31 13.23 -7.01
CA ALA A 252 2.66 13.54 -7.49
C ALA A 252 3.76 13.11 -6.51
N SER A 253 3.47 13.09 -5.21
CA SER A 253 4.39 12.55 -4.23
C SER A 253 4.50 11.03 -4.30
N SER A 254 3.41 10.31 -4.59
CA SER A 254 3.46 8.86 -4.84
C SER A 254 4.18 8.52 -6.14
N ALA A 255 4.12 9.42 -7.13
CA ALA A 255 4.86 9.27 -8.38
C ALA A 255 6.38 9.20 -8.14
N SER A 256 6.92 9.85 -7.11
CA SER A 256 8.36 9.88 -6.86
C SER A 256 8.94 8.49 -6.65
N TYR A 257 8.21 7.57 -6.01
CA TYR A 257 8.64 6.19 -5.79
C TYR A 257 8.84 5.45 -7.11
N PHE A 258 7.93 5.65 -8.07
CA PHE A 258 8.00 5.02 -9.39
C PHE A 258 8.99 5.73 -10.32
N VAL A 259 9.17 7.04 -10.19
CA VAL A 259 10.27 7.75 -10.88
C VAL A 259 11.62 7.22 -10.39
N ALA A 260 11.79 7.07 -9.08
CA ALA A 260 13.00 6.48 -8.51
C ALA A 260 13.19 5.01 -8.92
N LEU A 261 12.11 4.22 -8.92
CA LEU A 261 12.11 2.85 -9.41
C LEU A 261 12.61 2.75 -10.85
N GLY A 262 12.08 3.60 -11.75
CA GLY A 262 12.52 3.68 -13.14
C GLY A 262 13.99 4.08 -13.26
N ALA A 263 14.42 5.08 -12.49
CA ALA A 263 15.81 5.54 -12.45
C ALA A 263 16.79 4.45 -11.96
N ILE A 264 16.35 3.58 -11.05
CA ILE A 264 17.17 2.52 -10.47
C ILE A 264 17.18 1.25 -11.36
N ALA A 265 16.02 0.85 -11.88
CA ALA A 265 15.82 -0.52 -12.38
C ALA A 265 15.24 -0.64 -13.80
N ALA A 266 14.77 0.44 -14.44
CA ALA A 266 14.17 0.37 -15.79
C ALA A 266 15.23 0.39 -16.90
N THR A 267 15.80 -0.78 -17.19
CA THR A 267 16.91 -0.96 -18.13
C THR A 267 16.49 -1.44 -19.51
N ALA A 268 15.71 -2.52 -19.57
CA ALA A 268 15.29 -3.13 -20.83
C ALA A 268 14.11 -2.36 -21.46
N ALA A 269 13.14 -1.99 -20.64
CA ALA A 269 11.92 -1.30 -21.02
C ALA A 269 11.66 -0.13 -20.07
N PRO A 270 10.90 0.89 -20.49
CA PRO A 270 10.59 2.01 -19.63
C PRO A 270 9.51 1.63 -18.61
N LEU A 271 9.46 2.39 -17.52
CA LEU A 271 8.32 2.40 -16.61
C LEU A 271 7.45 3.62 -16.91
N ARG A 272 6.17 3.38 -17.23
CA ARG A 272 5.18 4.43 -17.47
C ARG A 272 4.37 4.67 -16.20
N ILE A 273 4.17 5.93 -15.86
CA ILE A 273 3.40 6.39 -14.70
C ILE A 273 2.26 7.25 -15.21
N GLU A 274 1.02 6.88 -14.92
CA GLU A 274 -0.19 7.59 -15.38
C GLU A 274 -0.90 8.30 -14.22
N GLY A 275 -1.53 9.44 -14.55
CA GLY A 275 -2.26 10.28 -13.58
C GLY A 275 -1.52 11.53 -13.13
N VAL A 276 -0.25 11.67 -13.52
CA VAL A 276 0.54 12.89 -13.29
C VAL A 276 1.48 13.13 -14.47
N GLY A 277 1.73 14.39 -14.82
CA GLY A 277 2.64 14.77 -15.90
C GLY A 277 2.93 16.27 -15.90
N SER A 278 3.38 16.77 -17.05
CA SER A 278 3.74 18.19 -17.26
C SER A 278 2.60 19.20 -17.02
N ALA A 279 1.34 18.76 -17.05
CA ALA A 279 0.18 19.62 -16.76
C ALA A 279 -0.24 19.62 -15.27
N SER A 280 0.45 18.86 -14.41
CA SER A 280 0.13 18.74 -12.98
C SER A 280 0.27 20.07 -12.25
N MET A 281 -0.71 20.40 -11.40
CA MET A 281 -0.63 21.56 -10.50
C MET A 281 0.16 21.27 -9.22
N GLN A 282 0.57 20.02 -8.99
CA GLN A 282 1.28 19.60 -7.79
C GLN A 282 2.78 19.84 -7.94
N GLY A 283 3.39 20.60 -7.03
CA GLY A 283 4.83 20.90 -7.10
C GLY A 283 5.75 19.69 -6.96
N ASP A 284 5.29 18.62 -6.31
CA ASP A 284 6.07 17.38 -6.16
C ASP A 284 6.37 16.70 -7.51
N VAL A 285 5.69 17.07 -8.61
CA VAL A 285 6.05 16.64 -9.97
C VAL A 285 7.49 17.05 -10.35
N ARG A 286 8.02 18.12 -9.73
CA ARG A 286 9.40 18.58 -9.90
C ARG A 286 10.44 17.63 -9.33
N PHE A 287 10.04 16.56 -8.64
CA PHE A 287 10.93 15.44 -8.32
C PHE A 287 11.63 14.89 -9.58
N VAL A 288 10.98 14.98 -10.74
CA VAL A 288 11.57 14.64 -12.04
C VAL A 288 12.87 15.40 -12.31
N GLU A 289 12.93 16.70 -11.96
CA GLU A 289 14.14 17.53 -12.13
C GLU A 289 15.30 16.98 -11.28
N ALA A 290 15.01 16.59 -10.03
CA ALA A 290 16.00 16.01 -9.12
C ALA A 290 16.46 14.62 -9.61
N ALA A 291 15.55 13.78 -10.07
CA ALA A 291 15.88 12.46 -10.63
C ALA A 291 16.74 12.59 -11.90
N GLN A 292 16.43 13.54 -12.79
CA GLN A 292 17.24 13.85 -13.97
C GLN A 292 18.63 14.38 -13.59
N ALA A 293 18.72 15.22 -12.55
CA ALA A 293 20.01 15.69 -12.03
C ALA A 293 20.88 14.53 -11.48
N MET A 294 20.25 13.53 -10.87
CA MET A 294 20.91 12.27 -10.48
C MET A 294 21.21 11.35 -11.67
N GLY A 295 20.69 11.65 -12.87
CA GLY A 295 21.01 10.95 -14.11
C GLY A 295 19.90 10.09 -14.70
N ALA A 296 18.67 10.14 -14.19
CA ALA A 296 17.53 9.44 -14.78
C ALA A 296 17.17 10.02 -16.17
N ASP A 297 16.69 9.17 -17.08
CA ASP A 297 16.07 9.59 -18.33
C ASP A 297 14.55 9.62 -18.13
N VAL A 298 13.95 10.81 -18.19
CA VAL A 298 12.53 11.02 -17.93
C VAL A 298 11.90 11.81 -19.06
N GLN A 299 10.85 11.26 -19.65
CA GLN A 299 9.96 11.94 -20.58
C GLN A 299 8.63 12.23 -19.90
N ALA A 300 8.03 13.39 -20.19
CA ALA A 300 6.77 13.80 -19.61
C ALA A 300 5.76 14.17 -20.71
N GLY A 301 4.57 13.58 -20.62
CA GLY A 301 3.38 14.07 -21.33
C GLY A 301 2.50 14.90 -20.39
N PRO A 302 1.29 15.31 -20.82
CA PRO A 302 0.39 16.10 -19.99
C PRO A 302 -0.04 15.41 -18.69
N ASN A 303 -0.37 14.11 -18.77
CA ASN A 303 -0.90 13.31 -17.66
C ASN A 303 -0.17 11.95 -17.49
N TRP A 304 1.07 11.87 -17.96
CA TRP A 304 1.91 10.70 -17.77
C TRP A 304 3.39 11.08 -17.71
N LEU A 305 4.18 10.24 -17.06
CA LEU A 305 5.65 10.24 -17.06
C LEU A 305 6.14 8.88 -17.59
N GLU A 306 7.26 8.87 -18.30
CA GLU A 306 7.95 7.65 -18.73
C GLU A 306 9.40 7.74 -18.30
N VAL A 307 9.87 6.72 -17.58
CA VAL A 307 11.17 6.73 -16.92
C VAL A 307 12.01 5.54 -17.36
N ARG A 308 13.26 5.82 -17.71
CA ARG A 308 14.32 4.83 -17.94
C ARG A 308 15.50 5.13 -17.05
N ARG A 309 16.27 4.09 -16.75
CA ARG A 309 17.58 4.27 -16.13
C ARG A 309 18.52 4.93 -17.13
N GLY A 310 19.04 6.10 -16.74
CA GLY A 310 20.07 6.82 -17.49
C GLY A 310 21.47 6.51 -16.97
N ALA A 311 22.16 7.51 -16.41
CA ALA A 311 23.48 7.34 -15.83
C ALA A 311 23.47 6.33 -14.67
N TRP A 312 24.48 5.45 -14.63
CA TRP A 312 24.63 4.44 -13.59
C TRP A 312 26.11 4.26 -13.20
N PRO A 313 26.46 4.29 -11.89
CA PRO A 313 25.62 4.60 -10.73
C PRO A 313 24.92 5.96 -10.84
N LEU A 314 23.90 6.20 -10.01
CA LEU A 314 23.29 7.53 -9.95
C LEU A 314 24.33 8.56 -9.51
N LYS A 315 24.11 9.84 -9.80
CA LYS A 315 24.99 10.93 -9.34
C LYS A 315 24.55 11.40 -7.97
N GLY A 316 25.52 11.68 -7.08
CA GLY A 316 25.25 12.39 -5.84
C GLY A 316 24.67 13.80 -6.08
N LEU A 317 23.87 14.30 -5.14
CA LEU A 317 23.11 15.55 -5.29
C LEU A 317 23.10 16.38 -4.01
N THR A 318 23.27 17.70 -4.09
CA THR A 318 22.90 18.63 -2.99
C THR A 318 21.68 19.44 -3.41
N LEU A 319 20.58 19.36 -2.65
CA LEU A 319 19.30 19.95 -3.05
C LEU A 319 18.56 20.62 -1.89
N ASP A 320 18.12 21.85 -2.12
CA ASP A 320 17.07 22.50 -1.35
C ASP A 320 15.71 21.86 -1.68
N CYS A 321 15.08 21.24 -0.69
CA CYS A 321 13.88 20.43 -0.88
C CYS A 321 12.57 21.21 -0.65
N ASN A 322 12.59 22.53 -0.48
CA ASN A 322 11.39 23.34 -0.23
C ASN A 322 10.29 23.20 -1.29
N HIS A 323 10.66 22.85 -2.53
CA HIS A 323 9.74 22.69 -3.65
C HIS A 323 9.14 21.28 -3.78
N ILE A 324 9.74 20.29 -3.13
CA ILE A 324 9.33 18.89 -3.19
C ILE A 324 9.38 18.24 -1.79
N PRO A 325 8.85 18.91 -0.75
CA PRO A 325 9.15 18.56 0.64
C PRO A 325 8.63 17.17 1.03
N ASP A 326 7.67 16.61 0.30
CA ASP A 326 7.11 15.30 0.59
C ASP A 326 7.74 14.19 -0.27
N ALA A 327 8.05 14.47 -1.54
CA ALA A 327 8.77 13.57 -2.45
C ALA A 327 10.28 13.44 -2.15
N ALA A 328 10.90 14.43 -1.48
CA ALA A 328 12.35 14.44 -1.23
C ALA A 328 12.86 13.23 -0.39
N MET A 329 12.01 12.57 0.40
CA MET A 329 12.38 11.34 1.12
C MET A 329 12.90 10.24 0.18
N THR A 330 12.35 10.17 -1.02
CA THR A 330 12.74 9.18 -2.01
C THR A 330 14.19 9.39 -2.48
N LEU A 331 14.67 10.65 -2.55
CA LEU A 331 16.06 10.96 -2.91
C LEU A 331 17.06 10.39 -1.90
N ALA A 332 16.69 10.33 -0.61
CA ALA A 332 17.56 9.78 0.43
C ALA A 332 17.81 8.26 0.25
N VAL A 333 16.84 7.51 -0.31
CA VAL A 333 17.03 6.09 -0.65
C VAL A 333 17.74 5.94 -1.99
N MET A 334 17.45 6.80 -2.98
CA MET A 334 18.20 6.83 -4.25
C MET A 334 19.71 7.05 -4.02
N ALA A 335 20.08 7.81 -2.99
CA ALA A 335 21.47 8.05 -2.62
C ALA A 335 22.26 6.77 -2.31
N LEU A 336 21.61 5.67 -1.92
CA LEU A 336 22.26 4.37 -1.70
C LEU A 336 22.86 3.80 -2.99
N TYR A 337 22.32 4.21 -4.14
CA TYR A 337 22.73 3.79 -5.48
C TYR A 337 23.59 4.84 -6.21
N ALA A 338 24.01 5.89 -5.51
CA ALA A 338 24.79 6.99 -6.10
C ALA A 338 26.31 6.74 -6.05
N ASP A 339 27.08 7.48 -6.84
CA ASP A 339 28.55 7.48 -6.84
C ASP A 339 29.17 8.48 -5.85
N ALA A 340 28.37 9.40 -5.34
CA ALA A 340 28.77 10.47 -4.44
C ALA A 340 27.66 10.77 -3.42
N PRO A 341 27.97 11.47 -2.31
CA PRO A 341 27.00 11.73 -1.25
C PRO A 341 25.84 12.62 -1.72
N THR A 342 24.65 12.35 -1.20
CA THR A 342 23.47 13.19 -1.41
C THR A 342 23.13 13.95 -0.13
N THR A 343 22.95 15.26 -0.21
CA THR A 343 22.57 16.15 0.88
C THR A 343 21.25 16.86 0.57
N LEU A 344 20.26 16.66 1.41
CA LEU A 344 18.94 17.27 1.32
C LEU A 344 18.81 18.30 2.43
N THR A 345 18.51 19.55 2.09
CA THR A 345 18.37 20.66 3.05
C THR A 345 16.97 21.27 3.02
N ASN A 346 16.68 22.17 3.97
CA ASN A 346 15.39 22.84 4.12
C ASN A 346 14.21 21.87 4.31
N ILE A 347 14.45 20.83 5.12
CA ILE A 347 13.47 19.80 5.47
C ILE A 347 13.08 19.82 6.95
N ALA A 348 13.25 20.94 7.67
CA ALA A 348 12.88 21.05 9.10
C ALA A 348 11.46 20.55 9.41
N SER A 349 10.51 20.79 8.49
CA SER A 349 9.11 20.34 8.63
C SER A 349 8.96 18.82 8.79
N TRP A 350 9.93 18.01 8.33
CA TRP A 350 9.91 16.55 8.47
C TRP A 350 9.86 16.06 9.92
N ARG A 351 10.34 16.86 10.87
CA ARG A 351 10.38 16.47 12.29
C ARG A 351 9.01 16.41 12.95
N VAL A 352 8.05 17.17 12.44
CA VAL A 352 6.73 17.39 13.05
C VAL A 352 5.57 16.84 12.21
N LYS A 353 5.90 15.96 11.25
CA LYS A 353 4.91 15.27 10.40
C LYS A 353 4.40 14.00 11.10
N GLU A 354 4.00 12.99 10.34
CA GLU A 354 3.48 11.72 10.87
C GLU A 354 4.43 11.08 11.89
N THR A 355 5.74 11.12 11.63
CA THR A 355 6.84 10.81 12.56
C THR A 355 7.93 11.90 12.45
N ASP A 356 9.00 11.85 13.24
CA ASP A 356 10.23 12.59 12.91
C ASP A 356 10.92 11.87 11.75
N ARG A 357 10.60 12.31 10.52
CA ARG A 357 11.07 11.64 9.30
C ARG A 357 12.57 11.76 9.10
N ILE A 358 13.24 12.80 9.61
CA ILE A 358 14.71 12.90 9.51
C ILE A 358 15.32 11.77 10.33
N ALA A 359 14.92 11.68 11.61
CA ALA A 359 15.41 10.65 12.52
C ALA A 359 15.04 9.23 12.05
N ALA A 360 13.82 9.03 11.56
CA ALA A 360 13.37 7.75 11.02
C ALA A 360 14.22 7.34 9.80
N MET A 361 14.36 8.22 8.80
CA MET A 361 15.17 7.93 7.60
C MET A 361 16.62 7.62 7.97
N ALA A 362 17.24 8.41 8.85
CA ALA A 362 18.63 8.17 9.24
C ALA A 362 18.80 6.87 10.03
N THR A 363 17.87 6.54 10.93
CA THR A 363 17.90 5.29 11.69
C THR A 363 17.78 4.08 10.77
N GLU A 364 16.79 4.08 9.88
CA GLU A 364 16.50 2.94 9.02
C GLU A 364 17.54 2.78 7.89
N LEU A 365 18.10 3.86 7.34
CA LEU A 365 19.21 3.82 6.38
C LEU A 365 20.48 3.21 7.02
N ARG A 366 20.78 3.56 8.28
CA ARG A 366 21.94 3.00 9.00
C ARG A 366 21.82 1.49 9.22
N LYS A 367 20.60 0.94 9.38
CA LYS A 367 20.38 -0.51 9.48
C LYS A 367 20.79 -1.25 8.22
N LEU A 368 20.58 -0.65 7.04
CA LEU A 368 21.01 -1.21 5.76
C LEU A 368 22.53 -1.19 5.56
N GLY A 369 23.27 -0.44 6.41
CA GLY A 369 24.72 -0.28 6.35
C GLY A 369 25.19 1.11 5.93
N ALA A 370 24.29 2.04 5.61
CA ALA A 370 24.66 3.38 5.16
C ALA A 370 25.25 4.23 6.28
N SER A 371 26.25 5.05 5.93
CA SER A 371 26.68 6.18 6.75
C SER A 371 25.75 7.37 6.47
N VAL A 372 25.17 7.92 7.55
CA VAL A 372 24.20 9.03 7.47
C VAL A 372 24.53 10.07 8.52
N ASP A 373 24.67 11.31 8.09
CA ASP A 373 24.73 12.48 8.95
C ASP A 373 23.38 13.22 8.87
N GLU A 374 22.91 13.77 9.98
CA GLU A 374 21.65 14.52 10.02
C GLU A 374 21.77 15.74 10.95
N GLY A 375 21.06 16.80 10.61
CA GLY A 375 20.96 18.00 11.43
C GLY A 375 19.52 18.50 11.52
N PRO A 376 19.30 19.70 12.10
CA PRO A 376 17.95 20.20 12.39
C PRO A 376 17.00 20.21 11.19
N ASP A 377 17.51 20.49 10.00
CA ASP A 377 16.75 20.72 8.78
C ASP A 377 17.40 20.09 7.54
N TRP A 378 18.30 19.13 7.73
CA TRP A 378 19.03 18.45 6.65
C TRP A 378 19.38 17.01 6.97
N ILE A 379 19.60 16.21 5.93
CA ILE A 379 20.12 14.85 5.98
C ILE A 379 21.14 14.64 4.86
N ARG A 380 22.25 13.95 5.15
CA ARG A 380 23.29 13.57 4.19
C ARG A 380 23.50 12.07 4.22
N VAL A 381 23.29 11.43 3.07
CA VAL A 381 23.42 9.98 2.89
C VAL A 381 24.62 9.68 2.00
N GLN A 382 25.51 8.82 2.46
CA GLN A 382 26.66 8.33 1.69
C GLN A 382 26.23 7.18 0.76
N PRO A 383 26.88 7.01 -0.41
CA PRO A 383 26.77 5.80 -1.22
C PRO A 383 26.97 4.51 -0.42
N LEU A 384 26.31 3.43 -0.82
CA LEU A 384 26.38 2.15 -0.12
C LEU A 384 26.83 1.00 -1.03
N SER A 385 27.97 0.39 -0.69
CA SER A 385 28.46 -0.84 -1.32
C SER A 385 28.20 -2.10 -0.48
N ASP A 386 28.28 -1.98 0.86
CA ASP A 386 28.18 -3.12 1.78
C ASP A 386 26.78 -3.19 2.41
N TRP A 387 25.89 -3.94 1.78
CA TRP A 387 24.49 -4.02 2.17
C TRP A 387 24.25 -5.04 3.29
N ARG A 388 23.38 -4.69 4.23
CA ARG A 388 22.90 -5.55 5.31
C ARG A 388 21.40 -5.76 5.19
N ALA A 389 20.97 -6.99 5.42
CA ALA A 389 19.54 -7.24 5.58
C ALA A 389 19.03 -6.47 6.80
N ALA A 390 17.87 -5.82 6.67
CA ALA A 390 17.30 -5.01 7.73
C ALA A 390 15.77 -5.13 7.78
N ALA A 391 15.25 -5.15 9.01
CA ALA A 391 13.85 -4.89 9.30
C ALA A 391 13.62 -3.39 9.49
N ILE A 392 12.89 -2.82 8.54
CA ILE A 392 12.58 -1.40 8.46
C ILE A 392 11.32 -1.11 9.27
N HIS A 393 11.48 -0.33 10.34
CA HIS A 393 10.35 0.18 11.10
C HIS A 393 9.73 1.37 10.36
N THR A 394 8.42 1.32 10.14
CA THR A 394 7.73 2.35 9.32
C THR A 394 7.20 3.50 10.16
N TYR A 395 7.11 3.34 11.49
CA TYR A 395 6.59 4.36 12.40
C TYR A 395 5.15 4.81 12.05
N ASP A 396 4.36 3.91 11.46
CA ASP A 396 3.05 4.21 10.87
C ASP A 396 3.09 5.36 9.82
N ASP A 397 4.24 5.52 9.16
CA ASP A 397 4.45 6.51 8.09
C ASP A 397 4.59 5.82 6.73
N HIS A 398 3.50 5.86 5.97
CA HIS A 398 3.40 5.43 4.57
C HIS A 398 4.63 5.78 3.71
N ARG A 399 5.22 6.98 3.89
CA ARG A 399 6.35 7.41 3.07
C ARG A 399 7.62 6.64 3.39
N VAL A 400 7.83 6.29 4.66
CA VAL A 400 8.98 5.46 5.08
C VAL A 400 8.86 4.08 4.42
N ALA A 401 7.68 3.43 4.53
CA ALA A 401 7.44 2.13 3.91
C ALA A 401 7.71 2.12 2.40
N MET A 402 7.14 3.09 1.66
CA MET A 402 7.29 3.18 0.21
C MET A 402 8.72 3.53 -0.21
N CYS A 403 9.39 4.47 0.47
CA CYS A 403 10.79 4.80 0.18
C CYS A 403 11.70 3.58 0.37
N PHE A 404 11.59 2.89 1.51
CA PHE A 404 12.47 1.76 1.81
C PHE A 404 12.17 0.50 1.00
N SER A 405 11.01 0.41 0.34
CA SER A 405 10.78 -0.66 -0.64
C SER A 405 11.79 -0.64 -1.79
N LEU A 406 12.33 0.54 -2.14
CA LEU A 406 13.34 0.70 -3.19
C LEU A 406 14.70 0.13 -2.78
N ALA A 407 14.97 -0.06 -1.49
CA ALA A 407 16.22 -0.67 -1.02
C ALA A 407 16.35 -2.16 -1.43
N ALA A 408 15.24 -2.80 -1.81
CA ALA A 408 15.23 -4.18 -2.29
C ALA A 408 15.99 -4.37 -3.63
N PHE A 409 16.32 -3.28 -4.35
CA PHE A 409 17.11 -3.32 -5.58
C PHE A 409 18.63 -3.36 -5.35
N ASN A 410 19.09 -3.60 -4.11
CA ASN A 410 20.51 -3.66 -3.74
C ASN A 410 21.32 -4.66 -4.58
N GLY A 411 20.69 -5.70 -5.12
CA GLY A 411 21.31 -6.64 -6.04
C GLY A 411 21.75 -6.05 -7.40
N LEU A 412 21.47 -4.77 -7.68
CA LEU A 412 21.98 -4.04 -8.83
C LEU A 412 23.36 -3.41 -8.59
N VAL A 413 23.78 -3.27 -7.33
CA VAL A 413 25.05 -2.65 -6.93
C VAL A 413 25.90 -3.54 -6.01
N SER A 414 25.34 -4.64 -5.51
CA SER A 414 26.02 -5.62 -4.66
C SER A 414 25.97 -7.02 -5.28
N GLU A 415 27.09 -7.73 -5.22
CA GLU A 415 27.16 -9.16 -5.55
C GLU A 415 26.39 -10.02 -4.53
N GLN A 416 26.39 -9.60 -3.26
CA GLN A 416 25.64 -10.22 -2.17
C GLN A 416 24.34 -9.47 -1.98
N ALA A 417 23.33 -9.85 -2.75
CA ALA A 417 22.01 -9.26 -2.62
C ALA A 417 21.32 -9.75 -1.33
N VAL A 418 20.67 -8.84 -0.62
CA VAL A 418 20.04 -9.10 0.68
C VAL A 418 18.55 -8.73 0.66
N PRO A 419 17.68 -9.49 1.35
CA PRO A 419 16.27 -9.13 1.46
C PRO A 419 16.07 -7.93 2.40
N VAL A 420 14.95 -7.24 2.23
CA VAL A 420 14.53 -6.11 3.09
C VAL A 420 13.16 -6.44 3.68
N ARG A 421 12.98 -6.29 4.99
CA ARG A 421 11.68 -6.47 5.65
C ARG A 421 11.06 -5.11 5.91
N ILE A 422 9.83 -4.89 5.46
CA ILE A 422 9.03 -3.72 5.82
C ILE A 422 8.07 -4.11 6.94
N LEU A 423 8.20 -3.50 8.12
CA LEU A 423 7.27 -3.71 9.23
C LEU A 423 6.00 -2.88 9.02
N GLU A 424 4.84 -3.45 9.35
CA GLU A 424 3.54 -2.78 9.23
C GLU A 424 3.30 -2.18 7.82
N PRO A 425 3.44 -2.97 6.74
CA PRO A 425 3.32 -2.50 5.36
C PRO A 425 1.96 -1.86 5.04
N HIS A 426 0.92 -2.15 5.83
CA HIS A 426 -0.42 -1.61 5.66
C HIS A 426 -0.50 -0.09 5.87
N CYS A 427 0.49 0.55 6.51
CA CYS A 427 0.50 2.01 6.71
C CYS A 427 0.46 2.79 5.39
N VAL A 428 0.83 2.17 4.25
CA VAL A 428 0.70 2.77 2.90
C VAL A 428 -0.75 3.13 2.53
N ALA A 429 -1.75 2.52 3.18
CA ALA A 429 -3.17 2.81 3.00
C ALA A 429 -3.56 4.28 3.12
N LYS A 430 -2.75 5.08 3.81
CA LYS A 430 -2.93 6.52 3.95
C LYS A 430 -2.91 7.29 2.63
N THR A 431 -2.14 6.82 1.63
CA THR A 431 -2.00 7.50 0.32
C THR A 431 -2.00 6.58 -0.89
N PHE A 432 -1.66 5.30 -0.73
CA PHE A 432 -1.58 4.34 -1.82
C PHE A 432 -1.91 2.92 -1.31
N PRO A 433 -3.20 2.59 -1.12
CA PRO A 433 -3.69 1.34 -0.54
C PRO A 433 -3.13 0.03 -1.09
N ASP A 434 -2.87 -0.03 -2.39
CA ASP A 434 -2.38 -1.18 -3.14
C ASP A 434 -0.95 -0.96 -3.68
N TYR A 435 -0.15 -0.16 -2.95
CA TYR A 435 1.22 0.18 -3.36
C TYR A 435 2.10 -1.05 -3.63
N PHE A 436 2.13 -2.02 -2.72
CA PHE A 436 3.01 -3.19 -2.86
C PHE A 436 2.53 -4.13 -3.95
N GLU A 437 1.22 -4.27 -4.13
CA GLU A 437 0.63 -4.99 -5.26
C GLU A 437 0.99 -4.33 -6.59
N THR A 438 0.88 -3.00 -6.66
CA THR A 438 1.30 -2.21 -7.83
C THR A 438 2.79 -2.36 -8.11
N LEU A 439 3.62 -2.29 -7.07
CA LEU A 439 5.07 -2.51 -7.16
C LEU A 439 5.37 -3.90 -7.74
N PHE A 440 4.81 -4.96 -7.17
CA PHE A 440 5.02 -6.34 -7.66
C PHE A 440 4.49 -6.57 -9.08
N GLY A 441 3.54 -5.76 -9.55
CA GLY A 441 3.04 -5.80 -10.92
C GLY A 441 4.01 -5.24 -11.97
N VAL A 442 5.05 -4.50 -11.55
CA VAL A 442 5.99 -3.81 -12.46
C VAL A 442 7.45 -4.10 -12.18
N VAL A 443 7.77 -5.08 -11.32
CA VAL A 443 9.14 -5.44 -10.95
C VAL A 443 9.38 -6.94 -11.06
N GLU A 444 10.64 -7.33 -11.25
CA GLU A 444 11.04 -8.74 -11.26
C GLU A 444 12.19 -9.00 -10.29
N ALA A 445 12.27 -10.23 -9.81
CA ALA A 445 13.39 -10.79 -9.05
C ALA A 445 13.99 -11.98 -9.82
N ARG A 446 15.19 -12.43 -9.44
CA ARG A 446 15.64 -13.74 -9.92
C ARG A 446 14.75 -14.81 -9.32
N GLN A 447 14.50 -15.89 -10.05
CA GLN A 447 13.65 -16.97 -9.56
C GLN A 447 14.19 -17.50 -8.23
N GLU A 448 15.49 -17.75 -8.11
CA GLU A 448 16.11 -18.22 -6.87
C GLU A 448 16.01 -17.25 -5.68
N ASP A 449 15.84 -15.94 -5.93
CA ASP A 449 15.71 -14.92 -4.88
C ASP A 449 14.30 -14.93 -4.25
N ILE A 450 13.28 -15.42 -4.97
CA ILE A 450 11.89 -15.48 -4.49
C ILE A 450 11.75 -16.65 -3.50
N PRO A 451 11.43 -16.43 -2.23
CA PRO A 451 11.38 -17.49 -1.22
C PRO A 451 10.23 -18.48 -1.47
N VAL A 452 10.51 -19.77 -1.23
CA VAL A 452 9.51 -20.85 -1.27
C VAL A 452 9.49 -21.59 0.08
N ILE A 453 8.30 -21.83 0.61
CA ILE A 453 8.05 -22.78 1.71
C ILE A 453 7.32 -23.98 1.13
N THR A 454 7.85 -25.18 1.29
CA THR A 454 7.17 -26.40 0.82
C THR A 454 6.51 -27.12 1.98
N ILE A 455 5.28 -27.60 1.78
CA ILE A 455 4.53 -28.41 2.74
C ILE A 455 4.11 -29.71 2.06
N ASP A 456 4.96 -30.71 2.20
CA ASP A 456 4.70 -32.06 1.69
C ASP A 456 4.04 -32.94 2.74
N GLY A 457 3.28 -33.93 2.31
CA GLY A 457 2.70 -34.91 3.23
C GLY A 457 1.60 -35.77 2.59
N PRO A 458 1.12 -36.79 3.32
CA PRO A 458 0.06 -37.66 2.84
C PRO A 458 -1.25 -36.89 2.63
N THR A 459 -2.17 -37.51 1.89
CA THR A 459 -3.52 -36.95 1.75
C THR A 459 -4.22 -36.87 3.11
N ALA A 460 -5.05 -35.84 3.26
CA ALA A 460 -5.84 -35.54 4.46
C ALA A 460 -5.03 -35.18 5.72
N SER A 461 -3.72 -34.88 5.61
CA SER A 461 -2.90 -34.38 6.74
C SER A 461 -3.22 -32.94 7.17
N GLY A 462 -3.92 -32.16 6.33
CA GLY A 462 -4.21 -30.74 6.57
C GLY A 462 -3.28 -29.76 5.83
N LYS A 463 -2.38 -30.27 4.98
CA LYS A 463 -1.41 -29.52 4.17
C LYS A 463 -1.97 -28.28 3.46
N GLY A 464 -3.07 -28.42 2.71
CA GLY A 464 -3.67 -27.28 2.00
C GLY A 464 -4.16 -26.18 2.93
N THR A 465 -4.83 -26.55 4.03
CA THR A 465 -5.28 -25.57 5.04
C THR A 465 -4.09 -24.88 5.72
N LEU A 466 -3.04 -25.64 6.06
CA LEU A 466 -1.83 -25.06 6.65
C LEU A 466 -1.13 -24.11 5.66
N ALA A 467 -1.05 -24.49 4.38
CA ALA A 467 -0.46 -23.68 3.34
C ALA A 467 -1.21 -22.37 3.09
N ASP A 468 -2.55 -22.42 3.06
CA ASP A 468 -3.40 -21.25 2.93
C ASP A 468 -3.19 -20.26 4.08
N GLU A 469 -3.19 -20.74 5.33
CA GLU A 469 -3.02 -19.87 6.51
C GLU A 469 -1.61 -19.31 6.63
N VAL A 470 -0.56 -20.09 6.33
CA VAL A 470 0.82 -19.59 6.28
C VAL A 470 0.99 -18.57 5.14
N GLY A 471 0.41 -18.85 3.97
CA GLY A 471 0.41 -17.93 2.83
C GLY A 471 -0.22 -16.59 3.18
N LYS A 472 -1.40 -16.59 3.81
CA LYS A 472 -2.06 -15.37 4.31
C LYS A 472 -1.22 -14.63 5.34
N ALA A 473 -0.63 -15.32 6.30
CA ALA A 473 0.17 -14.72 7.36
C ALA A 473 1.44 -14.01 6.83
N LEU A 474 2.01 -14.50 5.73
CA LEU A 474 3.23 -13.96 5.10
C LEU A 474 2.95 -13.08 3.87
N GLY A 475 1.72 -13.06 3.36
CA GLY A 475 1.37 -12.43 2.08
C GLY A 475 1.90 -13.20 0.86
N PHE A 476 2.19 -14.49 0.99
CA PHE A 476 2.72 -15.32 -0.10
C PHE A 476 1.59 -15.88 -0.96
N GLY A 477 1.90 -16.15 -2.24
CA GLY A 477 1.05 -16.97 -3.09
C GLY A 477 1.00 -18.41 -2.56
N VAL A 478 -0.05 -19.16 -2.94
CA VAL A 478 -0.23 -20.56 -2.55
C VAL A 478 -0.39 -21.44 -3.78
N LEU A 479 0.33 -22.55 -3.82
CA LEU A 479 0.20 -23.59 -4.85
C LEU A 479 -0.31 -24.89 -4.23
N ASP A 480 -1.57 -25.23 -4.52
CA ASP A 480 -2.08 -26.61 -4.39
C ASP A 480 -1.69 -27.39 -5.65
N SER A 481 -0.53 -28.03 -5.58
CA SER A 481 -0.03 -28.89 -6.65
C SER A 481 -1.02 -30.00 -7.02
N GLY A 482 -1.78 -30.50 -6.05
CA GLY A 482 -2.84 -31.49 -6.28
C GLY A 482 -3.98 -30.96 -7.16
N ALA A 483 -4.28 -29.65 -7.13
CA ALA A 483 -5.29 -29.05 -7.98
C ALA A 483 -4.92 -29.13 -9.45
N LEU A 484 -3.63 -29.02 -9.79
CA LEU A 484 -3.12 -29.13 -11.16
C LEU A 484 -3.38 -30.53 -11.74
N TYR A 485 -3.09 -31.58 -10.98
CA TYR A 485 -3.40 -32.95 -11.39
C TYR A 485 -4.91 -33.19 -11.49
N ARG A 486 -5.71 -32.62 -10.58
CA ARG A 486 -7.18 -32.73 -10.61
C ARG A 486 -7.78 -32.05 -11.84
N VAL A 487 -7.33 -30.85 -12.18
CA VAL A 487 -7.84 -30.14 -13.37
C VAL A 487 -7.38 -30.82 -14.66
N THR A 488 -6.16 -31.36 -14.70
CA THR A 488 -5.65 -32.13 -15.84
C THR A 488 -6.48 -33.40 -16.06
N GLY A 489 -6.74 -34.18 -15.01
CA GLY A 489 -7.58 -35.39 -15.11
C GLY A 489 -9.03 -35.07 -15.49
N LEU A 490 -9.60 -33.97 -14.96
CA LEU A 490 -10.93 -33.50 -15.36
C LEU A 490 -10.97 -33.11 -16.84
N ALA A 491 -9.98 -32.36 -17.31
CA ALA A 491 -9.91 -31.91 -18.69
C ALA A 491 -9.70 -33.07 -19.67
N ALA A 492 -8.81 -34.01 -19.34
CA ALA A 492 -8.57 -35.21 -20.14
C ALA A 492 -9.84 -36.07 -20.25
N ARG A 493 -10.57 -36.25 -19.14
CA ARG A 493 -11.86 -36.96 -19.16
C ARG A 493 -12.92 -36.26 -20.00
N ARG A 494 -12.98 -34.92 -19.97
CA ARG A 494 -13.89 -34.13 -20.83
C ARG A 494 -13.52 -34.24 -22.32
N ALA A 495 -12.24 -34.35 -22.63
CA ALA A 495 -11.73 -34.55 -23.97
C ALA A 495 -11.88 -36.01 -24.47
N GLY A 496 -12.40 -36.92 -23.64
CA GLY A 496 -12.57 -38.33 -23.99
C GLY A 496 -11.24 -39.11 -24.07
N LEU A 497 -10.18 -38.61 -23.45
CA LEU A 497 -8.88 -39.28 -23.42
C LEU A 497 -8.88 -40.43 -22.40
N ASP A 498 -8.13 -41.48 -22.73
CA ASP A 498 -7.78 -42.52 -21.77
C ASP A 498 -6.78 -41.95 -20.74
N LEU A 499 -7.10 -42.08 -19.45
CA LEU A 499 -6.27 -41.54 -18.39
C LEU A 499 -5.03 -42.39 -18.10
N ASP A 500 -5.01 -43.64 -18.57
CA ASP A 500 -3.85 -44.52 -18.50
C ASP A 500 -2.84 -44.23 -19.64
N ASP A 501 -3.24 -43.47 -20.68
CA ASP A 501 -2.34 -42.96 -21.71
C ASP A 501 -1.69 -41.65 -21.26
N GLY A 502 -0.61 -41.79 -20.48
CA GLY A 502 0.16 -40.66 -19.96
C GLY A 502 0.71 -39.72 -21.04
N VAL A 503 0.93 -40.18 -22.28
CA VAL A 503 1.44 -39.33 -23.37
C VAL A 503 0.32 -38.44 -23.90
N ALA A 504 -0.86 -39.01 -24.16
CA ALA A 504 -2.02 -38.25 -24.61
C ALA A 504 -2.46 -37.21 -23.56
N VAL A 505 -2.47 -37.60 -22.28
CA VAL A 505 -2.79 -36.68 -21.17
C VAL A 505 -1.74 -35.57 -21.04
N ALA A 506 -0.45 -35.87 -21.17
CA ALA A 506 0.61 -34.86 -21.10
C ALA A 506 0.51 -33.82 -22.23
N ALA A 507 0.15 -34.25 -23.45
CA ALA A 507 -0.03 -33.36 -24.59
C ALA A 507 -1.17 -32.34 -24.39
N LEU A 508 -2.13 -32.63 -23.51
CA LEU A 508 -3.24 -31.72 -23.18
C LEU A 508 -2.80 -30.55 -22.30
N VAL A 509 -1.84 -30.75 -21.39
CA VAL A 509 -1.42 -29.76 -20.38
C VAL A 509 -1.13 -28.37 -20.96
N PRO A 510 -0.29 -28.19 -22.00
CA PRO A 510 0.00 -26.85 -22.54
C PRO A 510 -1.19 -26.17 -23.21
N THR A 511 -2.27 -26.92 -23.52
CA THR A 511 -3.49 -26.37 -24.13
C THR A 511 -4.53 -25.94 -23.09
N LEU A 512 -4.31 -26.26 -21.81
CA LEU A 512 -5.23 -25.91 -20.74
C LEU A 512 -5.18 -24.40 -20.49
N ALA A 513 -6.28 -23.70 -20.79
CA ALA A 513 -6.46 -22.30 -20.43
C ALA A 513 -6.74 -22.15 -18.92
N LEU A 514 -5.74 -22.46 -18.08
CA LEU A 514 -5.85 -22.39 -16.62
C LEU A 514 -5.62 -20.97 -16.13
N SER A 515 -6.49 -20.50 -15.24
CA SER A 515 -6.22 -19.28 -14.46
C SER A 515 -6.63 -19.47 -13.01
N PHE A 516 -5.81 -18.94 -12.10
CA PHE A 516 -6.00 -18.99 -10.65
C PHE A 516 -6.26 -17.55 -10.18
N ARG A 517 -7.44 -17.29 -9.64
CA ARG A 517 -7.87 -15.94 -9.22
C ARG A 517 -8.64 -16.03 -7.92
N ASP A 518 -8.23 -15.29 -6.89
CA ASP A 518 -8.90 -15.21 -5.59
C ASP A 518 -9.21 -16.57 -4.92
N GLY A 519 -8.31 -17.55 -5.09
CA GLY A 519 -8.51 -18.91 -4.57
C GLY A 519 -9.47 -19.78 -5.40
N HIS A 520 -9.93 -19.29 -6.55
CA HIS A 520 -10.69 -20.02 -7.54
C HIS A 520 -9.80 -20.50 -8.69
N VAL A 521 -10.15 -21.68 -9.22
CA VAL A 521 -9.49 -22.29 -10.38
C VAL A 521 -10.45 -22.28 -11.56
N PHE A 522 -10.03 -21.65 -12.65
CA PHE A 522 -10.79 -21.57 -13.89
C PHE A 522 -10.14 -22.43 -14.98
N LEU A 523 -10.98 -23.13 -15.75
CA LEU A 523 -10.60 -23.79 -17.00
C LEU A 523 -11.34 -23.08 -18.14
N GLY A 524 -10.62 -22.27 -18.92
CA GLY A 524 -11.23 -21.28 -19.79
C GLY A 524 -11.93 -20.20 -18.97
N SER A 525 -13.23 -20.00 -19.20
CA SER A 525 -14.07 -19.08 -18.42
C SER A 525 -14.88 -19.77 -17.30
N GLU A 526 -14.80 -21.10 -17.18
CA GLU A 526 -15.58 -21.87 -16.21
C GLU A 526 -14.84 -21.97 -14.87
N ASP A 527 -15.48 -21.57 -13.77
CA ASP A 527 -15.01 -21.87 -12.42
C ASP A 527 -15.20 -23.36 -12.10
N VAL A 528 -14.09 -24.09 -11.97
CA VAL A 528 -14.07 -25.53 -11.66
C VAL A 528 -13.75 -25.82 -10.19
N SER A 529 -13.61 -24.81 -9.33
CA SER A 529 -13.13 -24.94 -7.94
C SER A 529 -13.90 -25.97 -7.12
N ALA A 530 -15.23 -25.93 -7.17
CA ALA A 530 -16.08 -26.89 -6.47
C ALA A 530 -15.91 -28.32 -7.02
N ARG A 531 -15.76 -28.47 -8.34
CA ARG A 531 -15.53 -29.76 -9.01
C ARG A 531 -14.15 -30.33 -8.67
N LEU A 532 -13.13 -29.48 -8.53
CA LEU A 532 -11.79 -29.92 -8.13
C LEU A 532 -11.76 -30.43 -6.68
N ARG A 533 -12.71 -30.04 -5.81
CA ARG A 533 -12.81 -30.54 -4.43
C ARG A 533 -13.63 -31.83 -4.31
N ALA A 534 -14.24 -32.31 -5.40
CA ALA A 534 -15.03 -33.55 -5.42
C ALA A 534 -14.15 -34.79 -5.39
N GLU A 535 -14.64 -35.85 -4.74
CA GLU A 535 -13.92 -37.12 -4.59
C GLU A 535 -13.63 -37.80 -5.92
N ALA A 536 -14.61 -37.82 -6.83
CA ALA A 536 -14.47 -38.35 -8.17
C ALA A 536 -13.27 -37.72 -8.90
N THR A 537 -13.04 -36.41 -8.76
CA THR A 537 -11.90 -35.71 -9.37
C THR A 537 -10.58 -36.04 -8.67
N GLY A 538 -10.60 -36.30 -7.36
CA GLY A 538 -9.43 -36.77 -6.60
C GLY A 538 -8.91 -38.14 -7.06
N LEU A 539 -9.81 -39.02 -7.55
CA LEU A 539 -9.44 -40.28 -8.18
C LEU A 539 -8.75 -40.06 -9.53
N LEU A 540 -9.26 -39.15 -10.36
CA LEU A 540 -8.64 -38.79 -11.65
C LEU A 540 -7.21 -38.27 -11.45
N ALA A 541 -7.00 -37.40 -10.46
CA ALA A 541 -5.66 -36.92 -10.12
C ALA A 541 -4.70 -38.04 -9.72
N SER A 542 -5.20 -39.05 -8.99
CA SER A 542 -4.36 -40.19 -8.59
C SER A 542 -3.95 -41.04 -9.78
N GLN A 543 -4.83 -41.21 -10.78
CA GLN A 543 -4.53 -41.91 -12.03
C GLN A 543 -3.50 -41.14 -12.85
N VAL A 544 -3.74 -39.85 -13.15
CA VAL A 544 -2.83 -39.10 -14.03
C VAL A 544 -1.46 -38.84 -13.40
N ALA A 545 -1.38 -38.68 -12.07
CA ALA A 545 -0.15 -38.33 -11.37
C ALA A 545 0.91 -39.44 -11.33
N VAL A 546 0.58 -40.68 -11.71
CA VAL A 546 1.55 -41.79 -11.80
C VAL A 546 2.41 -41.72 -13.06
N HIS A 547 1.95 -41.01 -14.10
CA HIS A 547 2.63 -40.96 -15.39
C HIS A 547 3.76 -39.92 -15.38
N PRO A 548 5.03 -40.31 -15.60
CA PRO A 548 6.15 -39.37 -15.64
C PRO A 548 5.98 -38.25 -16.68
N GLN A 549 5.38 -38.54 -17.83
CA GLN A 549 5.15 -37.57 -18.91
C GLN A 549 4.22 -36.43 -18.46
N VAL A 550 3.15 -36.76 -17.70
CA VAL A 550 2.21 -35.76 -17.19
C VAL A 550 2.89 -34.88 -16.13
N ARG A 551 3.70 -35.47 -15.24
CA ARG A 551 4.48 -34.72 -14.25
C ARG A 551 5.45 -33.76 -14.93
N GLN A 552 6.17 -34.23 -15.96
CA GLN A 552 7.08 -33.40 -16.74
C GLN A 552 6.35 -32.24 -17.42
N ALA A 553 5.16 -32.48 -17.98
CA ALA A 553 4.36 -31.44 -18.60
C ALA A 553 3.85 -30.38 -17.60
N LEU A 554 3.55 -30.80 -16.36
CA LEU A 554 3.11 -29.89 -15.28
C LEU A 554 4.26 -29.20 -14.55
N HIS A 555 5.49 -29.67 -14.71
CA HIS A 555 6.65 -29.20 -13.96
C HIS A 555 6.88 -27.68 -14.12
N GLN A 556 6.91 -27.20 -15.38
CA GLN A 556 7.10 -25.76 -15.62
C GLN A 556 5.94 -24.94 -15.04
N LEU A 557 4.69 -25.42 -15.19
CA LEU A 557 3.54 -24.75 -14.62
C LEU A 557 3.65 -24.64 -13.10
N GLN A 558 4.16 -25.65 -12.40
CA GLN A 558 4.40 -25.61 -10.95
C GLN A 558 5.47 -24.58 -10.59
N LEU A 559 6.57 -24.51 -11.34
CA LEU A 559 7.63 -23.51 -11.14
C LEU A 559 7.11 -22.08 -11.35
N ASP A 560 6.21 -21.86 -12.32
CA ASP A 560 5.66 -20.54 -12.64
C ASP A 560 4.76 -19.93 -11.53
N PHE A 561 4.41 -20.71 -10.50
CA PHE A 561 3.77 -20.20 -9.29
C PHE A 561 4.75 -19.48 -8.36
N ARG A 562 6.07 -19.65 -8.54
CA ARG A 562 7.09 -18.92 -7.79
C ARG A 562 7.08 -17.45 -8.25
N ARG A 563 6.32 -16.64 -7.52
CA ARG A 563 6.07 -15.22 -7.80
C ARG A 563 6.29 -14.40 -6.54
N LEU A 564 6.52 -13.10 -6.72
CA LEU A 564 6.63 -12.15 -5.62
C LEU A 564 5.34 -12.09 -4.78
N PRO A 565 5.43 -11.84 -3.46
CA PRO A 565 6.66 -11.75 -2.66
C PRO A 565 7.27 -13.11 -2.28
N GLY A 566 6.54 -14.22 -2.50
CA GLY A 566 6.97 -15.58 -2.17
C GLY A 566 5.87 -16.60 -2.42
N LEU A 567 6.19 -17.88 -2.22
CA LEU A 567 5.28 -19.01 -2.47
C LEU A 567 5.23 -19.97 -1.27
N VAL A 568 4.04 -20.43 -0.92
CA VAL A 568 3.81 -21.64 -0.12
C VAL A 568 3.27 -22.73 -1.04
N ALA A 569 4.04 -23.80 -1.25
CA ALA A 569 3.68 -24.87 -2.17
C ALA A 569 3.35 -26.16 -1.40
N ASP A 570 2.11 -26.66 -1.53
CA ASP A 570 1.68 -27.87 -0.86
C ASP A 570 1.50 -29.05 -1.82
N GLY A 571 2.10 -30.20 -1.47
CA GLY A 571 2.14 -31.34 -2.38
C GLY A 571 2.69 -32.61 -1.72
N ARG A 572 3.34 -33.43 -2.54
CA ARG A 572 3.93 -34.70 -2.07
C ARG A 572 5.44 -34.73 -2.24
N ASP A 573 5.94 -33.94 -3.18
CA ASP A 573 7.32 -33.88 -3.61
C ASP A 573 7.76 -32.44 -3.97
N MET A 574 7.13 -31.44 -3.34
CA MET A 574 7.45 -30.03 -3.57
C MET A 574 8.86 -29.72 -3.08
N GLY A 575 9.27 -30.21 -1.93
CA GLY A 575 10.60 -29.97 -1.37
C GLY A 575 11.69 -30.92 -1.89
N THR A 576 11.31 -32.02 -2.54
CA THR A 576 12.27 -32.99 -3.11
C THR A 576 12.52 -32.80 -4.59
N THR A 577 11.47 -32.52 -5.37
CA THR A 577 11.53 -32.53 -6.85
C THR A 577 11.32 -31.15 -7.45
N ILE A 578 10.28 -30.41 -7.01
CA ILE A 578 9.87 -29.16 -7.67
C ILE A 578 10.71 -27.96 -7.20
N PHE A 579 10.86 -27.79 -5.89
CA PHE A 579 11.61 -26.72 -5.24
C PHE A 579 12.65 -27.31 -4.28
N PRO A 580 13.64 -28.06 -4.80
CA PRO A 580 14.71 -28.62 -3.97
C PRO A 580 15.59 -27.54 -3.30
N ASP A 581 15.54 -26.31 -3.81
CA ASP A 581 16.22 -25.13 -3.27
C ASP A 581 15.38 -24.35 -2.23
N ALA A 582 14.18 -24.83 -1.89
CA ALA A 582 13.31 -24.15 -0.93
C ALA A 582 13.99 -23.98 0.44
N PRO A 583 14.09 -22.74 0.98
CA PRO A 583 14.74 -22.47 2.26
C PRO A 583 14.07 -23.11 3.48
N LEU A 584 12.78 -23.43 3.38
CA LEU A 584 12.06 -24.19 4.40
C LEU A 584 11.20 -25.27 3.74
N LYS A 585 11.49 -26.52 4.09
CA LYS A 585 10.73 -27.69 3.67
C LYS A 585 10.11 -28.34 4.89
N ILE A 586 8.81 -28.60 4.83
CA ILE A 586 8.04 -29.21 5.90
C ILE A 586 7.46 -30.52 5.38
N PHE A 587 7.57 -31.57 6.18
CA PHE A 587 6.84 -32.81 5.96
C PHE A 587 5.78 -32.95 7.05
N LEU A 588 4.52 -32.64 6.69
CA LEU A 588 3.38 -32.63 7.57
C LEU A 588 2.74 -34.01 7.64
N THR A 589 2.72 -34.61 8.84
CA THR A 589 2.10 -35.90 9.09
C THR A 589 0.93 -35.78 10.07
N ALA A 590 0.09 -36.82 10.07
CA ALA A 590 -0.94 -37.06 11.06
C ALA A 590 -1.24 -38.56 11.06
N SER A 591 -1.59 -39.11 12.23
CA SER A 591 -1.99 -40.52 12.33
C SER A 591 -3.14 -40.83 11.37
N ALA A 592 -3.19 -42.05 10.81
CA ALA A 592 -4.26 -42.45 9.90
C ALA A 592 -5.64 -42.32 10.56
N ALA A 593 -5.73 -42.65 11.85
CA ALA A 593 -6.93 -42.46 12.67
C ALA A 593 -7.37 -40.99 12.71
N THR A 594 -6.47 -40.06 13.04
CA THR A 594 -6.78 -38.62 13.09
C THR A 594 -7.22 -38.09 11.72
N ARG A 595 -6.57 -38.54 10.63
CA ARG A 595 -6.95 -38.14 9.27
C ARG A 595 -8.32 -38.69 8.87
N ALA A 596 -8.62 -39.93 9.22
CA ALA A 596 -9.93 -40.54 9.00
C ALA A 596 -11.03 -39.80 9.78
N GLU A 597 -10.80 -39.45 11.04
CA GLU A 597 -11.72 -38.65 11.85
C GLU A 597 -12.01 -37.26 11.24
N ARG A 598 -10.96 -36.53 10.84
CA ARG A 598 -11.10 -35.21 10.20
C ARG A 598 -11.90 -35.32 8.90
N ARG A 599 -11.60 -36.34 8.08
CA ARG A 599 -12.29 -36.59 6.83
C ARG A 599 -13.75 -36.98 7.05
N TYR A 600 -14.03 -37.84 8.02
CA TYR A 600 -15.37 -38.24 8.42
C TYR A 600 -16.20 -37.02 8.82
N LYS A 601 -15.69 -36.16 9.70
CA LYS A 601 -16.35 -34.91 10.11
C LYS A 601 -16.67 -34.00 8.91
N GLN A 602 -15.75 -33.85 7.96
CA GLN A 602 -15.98 -33.06 6.74
C GLN A 602 -17.08 -33.63 5.84
N LEU A 603 -17.19 -34.96 5.73
CA LEU A 603 -18.22 -35.60 4.89
C LEU A 603 -19.61 -35.50 5.55
N ILE A 604 -19.69 -35.74 6.86
CA ILE A 604 -20.94 -35.60 7.62
C ILE A 604 -21.44 -34.16 7.59
N ALA A 605 -20.56 -33.15 7.74
CA ALA A 605 -20.93 -31.75 7.63
C ALA A 605 -21.50 -31.36 6.26
N LYS A 606 -21.22 -32.15 5.21
CA LYS A 606 -21.77 -32.00 3.85
C LYS A 606 -22.98 -32.88 3.57
N GLY A 607 -23.52 -33.57 4.58
CA GLY A 607 -24.64 -34.48 4.45
C GLY A 607 -24.30 -35.82 3.78
N ILE A 608 -23.01 -36.17 3.67
CA ILE A 608 -22.55 -37.41 3.03
C ILE A 608 -22.34 -38.47 4.11
N SER A 609 -23.02 -39.61 4.00
CA SER A 609 -22.78 -40.77 4.86
C SER A 609 -21.41 -41.36 4.57
N ALA A 610 -20.63 -41.64 5.61
CA ALA A 610 -19.30 -42.21 5.50
C ALA A 610 -19.07 -43.23 6.62
N ASN A 611 -18.15 -44.19 6.43
CA ASN A 611 -17.71 -45.12 7.47
C ASN A 611 -16.28 -44.77 7.88
N ILE A 612 -16.06 -44.45 9.15
CA ILE A 612 -14.75 -44.06 9.68
C ILE A 612 -13.68 -45.15 9.51
N GLU A 613 -14.05 -46.43 9.66
CA GLU A 613 -13.11 -47.56 9.55
C GLU A 613 -12.68 -47.75 8.09
N GLY A 614 -13.64 -47.71 7.17
CA GLY A 614 -13.35 -47.77 5.73
C GLY A 614 -12.50 -46.59 5.25
N LEU A 615 -12.77 -45.37 5.76
CA LEU A 615 -11.93 -44.20 5.47
C LEU A 615 -10.49 -44.37 5.98
N ARG A 616 -10.30 -45.04 7.12
CA ARG A 616 -8.96 -45.31 7.67
C ARG A 616 -8.21 -46.29 6.77
N GLU A 617 -8.83 -47.42 6.43
CA GLU A 617 -8.25 -48.44 5.55
C GLU A 617 -7.88 -47.85 4.17
N ASP A 618 -8.76 -47.03 3.59
CA ASP A 618 -8.51 -46.36 2.30
C ASP A 618 -7.31 -45.41 2.36
N LEU A 619 -7.17 -44.66 3.45
CA LEU A 619 -6.03 -43.76 3.66
C LEU A 619 -4.73 -44.54 3.85
N GLU A 620 -4.74 -45.62 4.62
CA GLU A 620 -3.57 -46.48 4.84
C GLU A 620 -3.12 -47.16 3.54
N ALA A 621 -4.06 -47.74 2.78
CA ALA A 621 -3.78 -48.36 1.49
C ALA A 621 -3.25 -47.35 0.47
N ARG A 622 -3.76 -46.11 0.50
CA ARG A 622 -3.25 -45.02 -0.33
C ARG A 622 -1.84 -44.62 0.04
N ASP A 623 -1.55 -44.44 1.32
CA ASP A 623 -0.21 -44.07 1.79
C ASP A 623 0.83 -45.14 1.44
N ALA A 624 0.48 -46.42 1.56
CA ALA A 624 1.36 -47.53 1.15
C ALA A 624 1.67 -47.48 -0.35
N ARG A 625 0.65 -47.28 -1.20
CA ARG A 625 0.83 -47.12 -2.65
C ARG A 625 1.67 -45.90 -3.00
N ASP A 626 1.46 -44.79 -2.31
CA ASP A 626 2.15 -43.53 -2.59
C ASP A 626 3.63 -43.55 -2.17
N LYS A 627 3.96 -44.26 -1.09
CA LYS A 627 5.35 -44.54 -0.70
C LYS A 627 6.06 -45.47 -1.68
N ALA A 628 5.34 -46.45 -2.23
CA ALA A 628 5.91 -47.46 -3.14
C ALA A 628 6.04 -46.99 -4.60
N ARG A 629 5.75 -45.72 -4.93
CA ARG A 629 5.84 -45.21 -6.31
C ARG A 629 7.29 -45.14 -6.77
N SER A 630 7.54 -45.53 -8.03
CA SER A 630 8.86 -45.41 -8.66
C SER A 630 9.23 -43.97 -9.02
N ALA A 631 8.25 -43.09 -9.22
CA ALA A 631 8.44 -41.66 -9.49
C ALA A 631 7.79 -40.82 -8.38
N SER A 632 8.56 -39.87 -7.82
CA SER A 632 8.15 -38.98 -6.73
C SER A 632 7.45 -39.70 -5.56
N PRO A 633 8.14 -40.64 -4.87
CA PRO A 633 7.56 -41.33 -3.72
C PRO A 633 7.21 -40.35 -2.61
N LEU A 634 6.19 -40.68 -1.81
CA LEU A 634 5.82 -39.89 -0.64
C LEU A 634 6.88 -40.03 0.47
N GLU A 635 7.90 -39.19 0.41
CA GLU A 635 9.02 -39.19 1.35
C GLU A 635 9.42 -37.75 1.73
N PRO A 636 9.84 -37.53 2.98
CA PRO A 636 10.37 -36.23 3.38
C PRO A 636 11.67 -35.93 2.61
N ALA A 637 11.86 -34.66 2.21
CA ALA A 637 13.17 -34.19 1.78
C ALA A 637 14.20 -34.37 2.91
N GLN A 638 15.46 -34.58 2.55
CA GLN A 638 16.53 -34.88 3.52
C GLN A 638 16.67 -33.80 4.61
N ASP A 639 16.41 -32.54 4.25
CA ASP A 639 16.47 -31.35 5.09
C ASP A 639 15.10 -30.86 5.58
N ALA A 640 14.04 -31.68 5.41
CA ALA A 640 12.68 -31.31 5.83
C ALA A 640 12.51 -31.32 7.36
N GLN A 641 11.80 -30.32 7.87
CA GLN A 641 11.27 -30.29 9.23
C GLN A 641 10.04 -31.19 9.32
N LEU A 642 10.05 -32.13 10.26
CA LEU A 642 8.92 -33.04 10.49
C LEU A 642 7.90 -32.38 11.42
N LEU A 643 6.65 -32.27 10.97
CA LEU A 643 5.55 -31.71 11.77
C LEU A 643 4.42 -32.73 11.87
N ASP A 644 4.28 -33.37 13.04
CA ASP A 644 3.10 -34.19 13.35
C ASP A 644 2.01 -33.33 13.97
N ASN A 645 0.92 -33.11 13.22
CA ASN A 645 -0.20 -32.30 13.69
C ASN A 645 -1.36 -33.12 14.27
N SER A 646 -1.13 -34.39 14.63
CA SER A 646 -2.19 -35.27 15.16
C SER A 646 -2.87 -34.70 16.41
N GLN A 647 -2.11 -34.01 17.27
CA GLN A 647 -2.59 -33.38 18.51
C GLN A 647 -2.55 -31.85 18.47
N LEU A 648 -2.14 -31.26 17.34
CA LEU A 648 -2.04 -29.81 17.19
C LEU A 648 -3.32 -29.26 16.56
N SER A 649 -3.71 -28.05 16.99
CA SER A 649 -4.67 -27.25 16.24
C SER A 649 -4.02 -26.71 14.96
N ILE A 650 -4.84 -26.14 14.07
CA ILE A 650 -4.32 -25.51 12.86
C ILE A 650 -3.49 -24.28 13.23
N GLU A 651 -3.92 -23.49 14.21
CA GLU A 651 -3.22 -22.30 14.70
C GLU A 651 -1.85 -22.66 15.25
N ALA A 652 -1.77 -23.68 16.12
CA ALA A 652 -0.50 -24.16 16.65
C ALA A 652 0.45 -24.68 15.55
N SER A 653 -0.10 -25.29 14.50
CA SER A 653 0.69 -25.74 13.35
C SER A 653 1.22 -24.55 12.54
N VAL A 654 0.39 -23.52 12.34
CA VAL A 654 0.79 -22.27 11.65
C VAL A 654 1.89 -21.56 12.44
N ASP A 655 1.70 -21.37 13.75
CA ASP A 655 2.70 -20.71 14.61
C ASP A 655 4.05 -21.43 14.58
N GLN A 656 4.04 -22.77 14.60
CA GLN A 656 5.26 -23.56 14.51
C GLN A 656 5.98 -23.37 13.18
N VAL A 657 5.24 -23.33 12.06
CA VAL A 657 5.80 -23.08 10.73
C VAL A 657 6.36 -21.66 10.62
N LEU A 658 5.64 -20.66 11.11
CA LEU A 658 6.10 -19.26 11.12
C LEU A 658 7.35 -19.09 12.00
N ALA A 659 7.43 -19.78 13.13
CA ALA A 659 8.63 -19.79 13.98
C ALA A 659 9.84 -20.39 13.25
N TRP A 660 9.67 -21.53 12.58
CA TRP A 660 10.73 -22.10 11.75
C TRP A 660 11.12 -21.18 10.59
N TRP A 661 10.15 -20.52 9.97
CA TRP A 661 10.42 -19.57 8.90
C TRP A 661 11.26 -18.39 9.40
N GLN A 662 10.91 -17.81 10.54
CA GLN A 662 11.65 -16.68 11.12
C GLN A 662 13.12 -17.04 11.39
N LEU A 663 13.43 -18.26 11.83
CA LEU A 663 14.80 -18.73 12.03
C LEU A 663 15.63 -18.83 10.74
N ARG A 664 14.99 -18.85 9.56
CA ARG A 664 15.64 -18.84 8.25
C ARG A 664 15.83 -17.43 7.68
N ARG A 665 15.27 -16.40 8.32
CA ARG A 665 15.36 -15.02 7.84
C ARG A 665 16.51 -14.28 8.53
N PRO A 666 17.16 -13.34 7.85
CA PRO A 666 18.30 -12.60 8.39
C PRO A 666 17.90 -11.39 9.26
N PHE A 667 16.67 -11.37 9.82
CA PHE A 667 16.07 -10.20 10.49
C PHE A 667 15.90 -10.38 11.99
#